data_AF-A0A3L9LTE1-F1
#
_entry.id   AF-A0A3L9LTE1-F1
#
_cell.length_a   1.000
_cell.length_b   1.000
_cell.length_c   1.000
_cell.angle_alpha   90.00
_cell.angle_beta   90.00
_cell.angle_gamma   90.00
#
_symmetry.space_group_name_H-M   'P 1'
#
loop_
_entity.id
_entity.type
_entity.pdbx_description
1 polymer ?
#
loop_
_entity_poly.entity_id
_entity_poly.type
_entity_poly.pdbx_seq_one_letter_code
_entity_poly.pdbx_strand_id
1 'polypeptide(L)'
;MKLRVRSILKFIFTTFQIFQVSTNHIPISQYAPDLSEVIKVMTNKSNASEVLFLSRDNYTIPFDVYILDNIIQQVSNMIPTMHISLDDPRISKMEFVPMIQNDSWLNSESDRPEFRLPIMHGYKYFYEGNVLRQSYTKLYRTLIIYVHVTEEVPDLQTIDDLITNMEKFLVWYATPKLLFILLDRTSNQNLEFLLKRFCDKKMFWIALLEQSVCIDLRDCQTSSDIYLHTYDPFRHVYSKKPCNTEINYFHVNLHNLHGYPIKVNHLNYWPHVQSKKNASCHSIEITGYIMKIIESISKARNFTFEEVVNCNTEFGAVLPNGTMTGILSDFAERRIDFVLNTGVLTDANFHNFMQLVPLYYPEGIRVLVPLRLNESVSVNLKHTLMLLFCAIMLLFIWLCSVVFKFSHSAWHPFRIFSVLISVPIKRMPLNNSDRAVFASIAFLSVVASSLLLSTLTKGLIVGTKVQQISSLKDLDESNMKLMMTKNFFGITFGQDTTDGTRYNLAKKVIYSEDPLNCANILVKYRNVSCIALATVTDFILAITTENGKQTIGILPDSIWSGYKNFCFVRGSPFANLFYRIVIRLFEGGFLTKFIRDFIGESAIKLERWKDVEDNNKGQENHINLRGIIFLAVAGYCFSIVVFVAELLSVRLSAGIFSKWTFTNRSV
;
A
#
# COMPACT_ATOMS: atom_id res chain seq x y z
N MET A 1 -29.08 -39.01 -0.72
CA MET A 1 -27.84 -38.35 -0.23
C MET A 1 -26.76 -39.41 0.05
N LYS A 2 -26.28 -40.08 -1.02
CA LYS A 2 -25.17 -41.06 -1.06
C LYS A 2 -24.84 -41.26 -2.54
N LEU A 3 -23.74 -40.65 -3.02
CA LEU A 3 -23.00 -40.91 -4.27
C LEU A 3 -22.36 -39.59 -4.78
N ARG A 4 -21.15 -39.29 -4.29
CA ARG A 4 -20.09 -38.50 -4.97
C ARG A 4 -18.93 -38.25 -3.99
N VAL A 5 -18.12 -39.29 -3.72
CA VAL A 5 -16.80 -39.13 -3.05
C VAL A 5 -15.71 -40.00 -3.70
N ARG A 6 -16.01 -40.79 -4.75
CA ARG A 6 -15.04 -41.74 -5.34
C ARG A 6 -14.23 -41.24 -6.55
N SER A 7 -14.39 -39.99 -6.98
CA SER A 7 -13.65 -39.44 -8.14
C SER A 7 -12.60 -38.37 -7.84
N ILE A 8 -12.36 -38.01 -6.57
CA ILE A 8 -11.36 -36.99 -6.21
C ILE A 8 -10.07 -37.60 -5.62
N LEU A 9 -10.08 -38.88 -5.23
CA LEU A 9 -8.88 -39.56 -4.70
C LEU A 9 -8.06 -40.35 -5.73
N LYS A 10 -8.44 -40.34 -7.02
CA LYS A 10 -7.65 -40.97 -8.10
C LYS A 10 -6.75 -40.00 -8.88
N PHE A 11 -6.72 -38.72 -8.50
CA PHE A 11 -5.94 -37.68 -9.15
C PHE A 11 -4.70 -37.23 -8.35
N ILE A 12 -4.49 -37.80 -7.15
CA ILE A 12 -3.37 -37.42 -6.25
C ILE A 12 -2.25 -38.48 -6.20
N PHE A 13 -2.36 -39.59 -6.93
CA PHE A 13 -1.37 -40.68 -6.88
C PHE A 13 -0.73 -41.07 -8.21
N THR A 14 -0.70 -40.15 -9.19
CA THR A 14 -0.11 -40.41 -10.51
C THR A 14 0.70 -39.23 -11.01
N THR A 15 1.66 -38.74 -10.21
CA THR A 15 2.70 -37.80 -10.69
C THR A 15 3.95 -37.83 -9.82
N PHE A 16 4.48 -39.03 -9.57
CA PHE A 16 5.81 -39.19 -8.99
C PHE A 16 6.49 -40.42 -9.57
N GLN A 17 7.01 -40.29 -10.80
CA GLN A 17 8.18 -41.04 -11.28
C GLN A 17 8.62 -40.50 -12.64
N ILE A 18 9.93 -40.61 -12.89
CA ILE A 18 10.70 -40.24 -14.09
C ILE A 18 11.30 -38.82 -14.03
N PHE A 19 12.50 -38.72 -13.44
CA PHE A 19 13.72 -38.40 -14.19
C PHE A 19 14.94 -38.80 -13.36
N GLN A 20 15.51 -39.96 -13.68
CA GLN A 20 16.90 -40.30 -13.38
C GLN A 20 17.75 -39.63 -14.47
N VAL A 21 18.68 -38.75 -14.08
CA VAL A 21 19.74 -38.30 -15.01
C VAL A 21 21.09 -38.51 -14.33
N SER A 22 21.83 -39.40 -14.99
CA SER A 22 23.26 -39.68 -14.92
C SER A 22 24.14 -38.52 -14.47
N THR A 23 24.94 -38.76 -13.44
CA THR A 23 26.14 -37.99 -13.09
C THR A 23 27.30 -38.43 -13.98
N ASN A 24 27.64 -37.61 -14.98
CA ASN A 24 28.93 -37.68 -15.66
C ASN A 24 29.70 -36.38 -15.39
N HIS A 25 30.83 -36.52 -14.70
CA HIS A 25 31.85 -35.48 -14.59
C HIS A 25 32.47 -35.23 -15.98
N ILE A 26 32.44 -33.98 -16.45
CA ILE A 26 33.25 -33.49 -17.57
C ILE A 26 34.18 -32.41 -16.99
N PRO A 27 35.50 -32.46 -17.26
CA PRO A 27 36.42 -31.46 -16.75
C PRO A 27 36.20 -30.11 -17.45
N ILE A 28 36.05 -29.06 -16.66
CA ILE A 28 36.00 -27.67 -17.12
C ILE A 28 37.45 -27.21 -17.33
N SER A 29 37.99 -27.47 -18.51
CA SER A 29 39.27 -26.92 -18.95
C SER A 29 39.29 -26.73 -20.46
N GLN A 30 38.39 -25.92 -21.02
CA GLN A 30 38.49 -25.58 -22.46
C GLN A 30 37.67 -24.40 -22.98
N TYR A 31 37.07 -23.55 -22.13
CA TYR A 31 36.32 -22.39 -22.59
C TYR A 31 36.70 -21.13 -21.82
N ALA A 32 37.95 -20.70 -21.96
CA ALA A 32 38.30 -19.30 -21.82
C ALA A 32 38.35 -18.72 -23.25
N PRO A 33 37.59 -17.66 -23.58
CA PRO A 33 37.80 -16.96 -24.84
C PRO A 33 39.23 -16.40 -24.86
N ASP A 34 39.88 -16.51 -26.01
CA ASP A 34 41.21 -15.97 -26.25
C ASP A 34 41.15 -14.44 -26.14
N LEU A 35 41.52 -13.92 -24.96
CA LEU A 35 41.53 -12.49 -24.65
C LEU A 35 42.40 -11.68 -25.63
N SER A 36 43.32 -12.34 -26.33
CA SER A 36 44.29 -11.68 -27.23
C SER A 36 43.64 -10.97 -28.43
N GLU A 37 42.44 -11.38 -28.87
CA GLU A 37 41.74 -10.70 -29.98
C GLU A 37 41.05 -9.39 -29.55
N VAL A 38 40.57 -9.30 -28.31
CA VAL A 38 39.95 -8.06 -27.78
C VAL A 38 41.01 -6.96 -27.58
N ILE A 39 42.26 -7.36 -27.34
CA ILE A 39 43.39 -6.48 -27.02
C ILE A 39 43.98 -5.81 -28.28
N LYS A 40 43.93 -6.45 -29.45
CA LYS A 40 44.50 -5.88 -30.70
C LYS A 40 43.83 -4.60 -31.19
N VAL A 41 42.63 -4.28 -30.72
CA VAL A 41 41.88 -3.08 -31.14
C VAL A 41 42.25 -1.84 -30.30
N MET A 42 42.90 -1.99 -29.14
CA MET A 42 43.10 -0.89 -28.18
C MET A 42 44.49 -0.23 -28.22
N THR A 43 45.49 -0.81 -28.89
CA THR A 43 46.89 -0.32 -28.85
C THR A 43 47.19 0.90 -29.75
N ASN A 44 46.18 1.58 -30.31
CA ASN A 44 46.41 2.62 -31.34
C ASN A 44 46.09 4.07 -30.94
N LYS A 45 45.88 4.38 -29.65
CA LYS A 45 45.75 5.77 -29.18
C LYS A 45 46.45 5.99 -27.85
N SER A 46 47.51 6.80 -27.87
CA SER A 46 48.23 7.28 -26.68
C SER A 46 47.52 8.48 -26.07
N ASN A 47 47.02 8.31 -24.85
CA ASN A 47 47.08 9.23 -23.70
C ASN A 47 46.16 8.69 -22.60
N ALA A 48 46.72 8.48 -21.39
CA ALA A 48 46.07 7.83 -20.24
C ALA A 48 45.35 6.51 -20.60
N SER A 49 46.03 5.38 -20.41
CA SER A 49 45.46 4.06 -20.69
C SER A 49 44.51 3.64 -19.55
N GLU A 50 43.28 4.14 -19.59
CA GLU A 50 42.18 3.51 -18.83
C GLU A 50 41.74 2.24 -19.56
N VAL A 51 41.74 1.10 -18.86
CA VAL A 51 41.22 -0.16 -19.40
C VAL A 51 40.10 -0.66 -18.49
N LEU A 52 38.88 -0.66 -19.03
CA LEU A 52 37.69 -1.17 -18.34
C LEU A 52 37.42 -2.61 -18.78
N PHE A 53 37.52 -3.56 -17.85
CA PHE A 53 37.09 -4.94 -18.09
C PHE A 53 35.75 -5.20 -17.42
N LEU A 54 34.81 -5.79 -18.17
CA LEU A 54 33.52 -6.27 -17.67
C LEU A 54 33.55 -7.79 -17.63
N SER A 55 33.62 -8.38 -16.43
CA SER A 55 33.53 -9.82 -16.24
C SER A 55 32.14 -10.24 -15.76
N ARG A 56 31.70 -11.44 -16.15
CA ARG A 56 30.35 -11.96 -15.94
C ARG A 56 30.39 -13.30 -15.21
N ASP A 57 30.04 -13.29 -13.92
CA ASP A 57 30.05 -14.50 -13.09
C ASP A 57 28.65 -14.86 -12.55
N ASN A 58 28.19 -16.07 -12.86
CA ASN A 58 26.86 -16.59 -12.47
C ASN A 58 26.88 -17.51 -11.23
N TYR A 59 28.02 -17.69 -10.55
CA TYR A 59 28.13 -18.59 -9.40
C TYR A 59 28.90 -17.95 -8.24
N THR A 60 28.55 -18.31 -7.00
CA THR A 60 29.37 -18.09 -5.80
C THR A 60 30.58 -19.02 -5.79
N ILE A 61 31.40 -18.98 -6.85
CA ILE A 61 32.73 -19.57 -6.87
C ILE A 61 33.67 -18.48 -6.31
N PRO A 62 34.61 -18.79 -5.41
CA PRO A 62 35.66 -17.83 -5.07
C PRO A 62 36.30 -17.34 -6.37
N PHE A 63 36.45 -16.02 -6.52
CA PHE A 63 37.15 -15.45 -7.65
C PHE A 63 38.57 -16.03 -7.63
N ASP A 64 38.85 -16.96 -8.54
CA ASP A 64 40.00 -17.85 -8.43
C ASP A 64 41.27 -17.04 -8.68
N VAL A 65 42.23 -17.12 -7.76
CA VAL A 65 43.47 -16.32 -7.80
C VAL A 65 44.22 -16.55 -9.10
N TYR A 66 44.11 -17.73 -9.71
CA TYR A 66 44.64 -18.01 -11.04
C TYR A 66 44.15 -17.10 -12.17
N ILE A 67 42.89 -16.66 -12.15
CA ILE A 67 42.35 -15.74 -13.17
C ILE A 67 42.90 -14.34 -12.93
N LEU A 68 42.97 -13.92 -11.66
CA LEU A 68 43.53 -12.63 -11.30
C LEU A 68 45.04 -12.59 -11.57
N ASP A 69 45.79 -13.63 -11.22
CA ASP A 69 47.21 -13.77 -11.54
C ASP A 69 47.42 -13.77 -13.04
N ASN A 70 46.57 -14.43 -13.82
CA ASN A 70 46.64 -14.35 -15.29
C ASN A 70 46.35 -12.94 -15.82
N ILE A 71 45.35 -12.23 -15.27
CA ILE A 71 45.05 -10.84 -15.66
C ILE A 71 46.22 -9.93 -15.25
N ILE A 72 46.70 -10.04 -14.02
CA ILE A 72 47.83 -9.28 -13.48
C ILE A 72 49.10 -9.59 -14.27
N GLN A 73 49.37 -10.85 -14.58
CA GLN A 73 50.52 -11.27 -15.37
C GLN A 73 50.38 -10.81 -16.82
N GLN A 74 49.19 -10.87 -17.42
CA GLN A 74 48.95 -10.31 -18.76
C GLN A 74 49.13 -8.79 -18.78
N VAL A 75 48.59 -8.07 -17.80
CA VAL A 75 48.75 -6.61 -17.65
C VAL A 75 50.22 -6.28 -17.39
N SER A 76 50.89 -6.99 -16.47
CA SER A 76 52.31 -6.83 -16.17
C SER A 76 53.21 -7.14 -17.36
N ASN A 77 52.82 -8.08 -18.23
CA ASN A 77 53.52 -8.40 -19.47
C ASN A 77 53.26 -7.36 -20.58
N MET A 78 52.18 -6.57 -20.50
CA MET A 78 51.91 -5.45 -21.41
C MET A 78 52.72 -4.19 -21.09
N ILE A 79 53.08 -3.97 -19.82
CA ILE A 79 53.78 -2.76 -19.37
C ILE A 79 55.14 -2.56 -20.05
N PRO A 80 56.02 -3.58 -20.22
CA PRO A 80 57.29 -3.42 -20.91
C PRO A 80 57.18 -3.10 -22.41
N THR A 81 56.03 -3.39 -23.04
CA THR A 81 55.83 -3.15 -24.48
C THR A 81 55.23 -1.78 -24.79
N MET A 82 54.74 -1.05 -23.79
CA MET A 82 54.36 0.36 -23.88
C MET A 82 55.58 1.27 -23.69
N HIS A 83 56.40 1.45 -24.72
CA HIS A 83 57.38 2.55 -24.74
C HIS A 83 56.64 3.88 -24.91
N ILE A 84 56.21 4.50 -23.81
CA ILE A 84 55.68 5.87 -23.80
C ILE A 84 56.85 6.82 -23.56
N SER A 85 57.21 7.60 -24.57
CA SER A 85 58.17 8.71 -24.46
C SER A 85 57.51 9.85 -23.68
N LEU A 86 57.96 10.11 -22.45
CA LEU A 86 57.38 11.11 -21.53
C LEU A 86 57.79 12.57 -21.82
N ASP A 87 58.48 12.86 -22.93
CA ASP A 87 59.03 14.19 -23.26
C ASP A 87 58.31 14.95 -24.41
N ASP A 88 57.07 14.61 -24.79
CA ASP A 88 56.34 15.37 -25.85
C ASP A 88 55.41 16.46 -25.26
N PRO A 89 55.72 17.76 -25.42
CA PRO A 89 54.95 18.87 -24.85
C PRO A 89 53.68 19.23 -25.63
N ARG A 90 53.18 18.37 -26.53
CA ARG A 90 52.01 18.65 -27.39
C ARG A 90 50.85 17.69 -27.20
N ILE A 91 50.19 17.61 -26.05
CA ILE A 91 48.78 17.19 -26.05
C ILE A 91 47.93 17.98 -25.05
N SER A 92 46.99 18.75 -25.59
CA SER A 92 45.85 19.33 -24.89
C SER A 92 44.58 18.50 -25.12
N LYS A 93 43.91 18.12 -24.02
CA LYS A 93 42.47 17.91 -23.83
C LYS A 93 41.70 17.05 -24.86
N MET A 94 41.16 15.92 -24.42
CA MET A 94 40.17 15.14 -25.17
C MET A 94 38.82 15.22 -24.44
N GLU A 95 37.84 15.93 -25.02
CA GLU A 95 36.48 16.04 -24.49
C GLU A 95 35.60 14.89 -25.02
N PHE A 96 34.91 14.20 -24.10
CA PHE A 96 33.84 13.26 -24.43
C PHE A 96 32.55 14.04 -24.70
N VAL A 97 32.07 14.06 -25.96
CA VAL A 97 30.78 14.63 -26.35
C VAL A 97 29.73 13.50 -26.42
N PRO A 98 28.69 13.48 -25.58
CA PRO A 98 27.61 12.51 -25.74
C PRO A 98 26.62 13.02 -26.80
N MET A 99 26.44 12.22 -27.87
CA MET A 99 25.45 12.46 -28.91
C MET A 99 24.09 11.93 -28.42
N ILE A 100 23.18 12.82 -28.05
CA ILE A 100 21.77 12.50 -27.73
C ILE A 100 20.98 12.63 -29.02
N GLN A 101 20.51 11.51 -29.58
CA GLN A 101 19.59 11.50 -30.71
C GLN A 101 18.15 11.39 -30.19
N ASN A 102 17.39 12.46 -30.39
CA ASN A 102 15.94 12.52 -30.19
C ASN A 102 15.26 11.68 -31.28
N ASP A 103 14.34 10.80 -30.90
CA ASP A 103 13.31 10.32 -31.84
C ASP A 103 11.93 10.27 -31.15
N SER A 104 11.11 11.22 -31.58
CA SER A 104 9.65 11.18 -31.60
C SER A 104 9.14 10.16 -32.62
N TRP A 105 7.96 9.58 -32.37
CA TRP A 105 6.90 9.12 -33.30
C TRP A 105 6.27 7.78 -32.87
N LEU A 106 5.01 7.90 -32.45
CA LEU A 106 4.02 6.85 -32.19
C LEU A 106 3.02 6.86 -33.37
N ASN A 107 2.65 5.69 -33.89
CA ASN A 107 1.29 5.33 -34.35
C ASN A 107 1.28 3.94 -35.02
N SER A 108 0.53 2.98 -34.46
CA SER A 108 -0.63 2.34 -35.11
C SER A 108 -1.13 1.12 -34.31
N GLU A 109 -2.45 0.97 -34.29
CA GLU A 109 -3.32 0.12 -33.47
C GLU A 109 -3.44 -1.38 -33.86
N SER A 110 -4.26 -2.10 -33.04
CA SER A 110 -5.00 -3.38 -33.24
C SER A 110 -4.26 -4.65 -32.77
N ASP A 111 -4.83 -5.61 -32.01
CA ASP A 111 -6.21 -5.95 -31.60
C ASP A 111 -6.24 -6.73 -30.24
N ARG A 112 -7.45 -6.96 -29.72
CA ARG A 112 -7.88 -7.43 -28.36
C ARG A 112 -7.21 -8.69 -27.73
N PRO A 113 -7.20 -8.82 -26.37
CA PRO A 113 -6.56 -9.95 -25.68
C PRO A 113 -7.52 -11.04 -25.16
N GLU A 114 -7.08 -12.30 -25.27
CA GLU A 114 -7.46 -13.36 -24.33
C GLU A 114 -6.53 -13.29 -23.10
N PHE A 115 -7.12 -13.44 -21.91
CA PHE A 115 -6.43 -13.35 -20.62
C PHE A 115 -5.35 -14.44 -20.47
N ARG A 116 -4.08 -14.03 -20.62
CA ARG A 116 -2.90 -14.66 -19.99
C ARG A 116 -1.96 -13.55 -19.52
N LEU A 117 -1.44 -13.70 -18.29
CA LEU A 117 -0.47 -12.82 -17.64
C LEU A 117 0.63 -12.38 -18.62
N PRO A 118 0.90 -11.07 -18.82
CA PRO A 118 1.96 -10.65 -19.72
C PRO A 118 3.31 -10.76 -19.02
N ILE A 119 4.15 -11.67 -19.51
CA ILE A 119 5.60 -11.48 -19.48
C ILE A 119 5.88 -10.47 -20.60
N MET A 120 6.13 -9.21 -20.26
CA MET A 120 6.49 -8.21 -21.27
C MET A 120 7.87 -8.55 -21.86
N HIS A 121 7.86 -9.05 -23.10
CA HIS A 121 9.02 -9.09 -23.98
C HIS A 121 8.94 -7.91 -24.95
N GLY A 122 9.69 -6.85 -24.68
CA GLY A 122 9.94 -5.78 -25.65
C GLY A 122 11.17 -6.13 -26.49
N TYR A 123 11.00 -6.28 -27.79
CA TYR A 123 12.09 -6.46 -28.75
C TYR A 123 12.43 -5.12 -29.38
N LYS A 124 13.72 -4.75 -29.39
CA LYS A 124 14.22 -3.67 -30.25
C LYS A 124 15.39 -4.24 -31.03
N TYR A 125 15.24 -4.31 -32.35
CA TYR A 125 16.26 -4.80 -33.27
C TYR A 125 17.17 -3.63 -33.66
N PHE A 126 18.47 -3.86 -33.65
CA PHE A 126 19.43 -3.06 -34.42
C PHE A 126 20.14 -3.99 -35.39
N TYR A 127 20.24 -3.55 -36.64
CA TYR A 127 20.87 -4.27 -37.74
C TYR A 127 22.35 -3.86 -37.83
N GLU A 128 23.26 -4.82 -37.63
CA GLU A 128 24.58 -4.81 -38.25
C GLU A 128 25.21 -6.21 -38.17
N GLY A 129 25.60 -6.77 -39.33
CA GLY A 129 26.51 -7.92 -39.45
C GLY A 129 25.94 -9.31 -39.10
N ASN A 130 25.94 -10.21 -40.09
CA ASN A 130 25.36 -11.56 -40.04
C ASN A 130 26.02 -12.52 -39.02
N VAL A 131 25.58 -12.55 -37.76
CA VAL A 131 25.42 -13.78 -36.94
C VAL A 131 24.37 -13.53 -35.84
N LEU A 132 23.21 -14.19 -35.95
CA LEU A 132 22.20 -14.28 -34.88
C LEU A 132 22.72 -15.20 -33.75
N ARG A 133 23.05 -14.62 -32.59
CA ARG A 133 23.10 -15.37 -31.34
C ARG A 133 22.24 -14.69 -30.28
N GLN A 134 21.02 -15.20 -30.10
CA GLN A 134 20.24 -14.99 -28.89
C GLN A 134 20.96 -15.60 -27.69
N SER A 135 21.19 -14.79 -26.66
CA SER A 135 21.43 -15.29 -25.30
C SER A 135 20.73 -14.35 -24.33
N TYR A 136 19.55 -14.75 -23.86
CA TYR A 136 18.94 -14.17 -22.66
C TYR A 136 19.76 -14.59 -21.46
N THR A 137 20.18 -13.65 -20.63
CA THR A 137 20.67 -13.99 -19.29
C THR A 137 20.61 -12.81 -18.34
N LYS A 138 19.98 -13.05 -17.19
CA LYS A 138 20.02 -12.19 -16.00
C LYS A 138 21.48 -11.88 -15.66
N LEU A 139 21.90 -10.62 -15.78
CA LEU A 139 23.20 -10.13 -15.30
C LEU A 139 23.14 -10.02 -13.77
N TYR A 140 23.49 -11.10 -13.09
CA TYR A 140 23.79 -11.04 -11.67
C TYR A 140 25.28 -10.72 -11.54
N ARG A 141 25.60 -9.59 -10.89
CA ARG A 141 26.93 -9.23 -10.36
C ARG A 141 28.00 -8.96 -11.43
N THR A 142 27.98 -7.76 -11.97
CA THR A 142 29.11 -7.23 -12.73
C THR A 142 30.27 -6.96 -11.76
N LEU A 143 31.38 -7.67 -11.93
CA LEU A 143 32.68 -7.23 -11.42
C LEU A 143 33.22 -6.21 -12.42
N ILE A 144 33.47 -5.01 -11.94
CA ILE A 144 34.16 -3.95 -12.69
C ILE A 144 35.61 -4.00 -12.26
N ILE A 145 36.51 -4.18 -13.22
CA ILE A 145 37.94 -4.07 -12.98
C ILE A 145 38.41 -2.77 -13.61
N TYR A 146 38.99 -1.90 -12.80
CA TYR A 146 39.59 -0.65 -13.25
C TYR A 146 41.08 -0.70 -12.94
N VAL A 147 41.91 -0.60 -13.98
CA VAL A 147 43.36 -0.59 -13.86
C VAL A 147 43.86 0.83 -14.06
N HIS A 148 44.58 1.35 -13.07
CA HIS A 148 45.18 2.66 -13.11
C HIS A 148 46.70 2.52 -13.01
N VAL A 149 47.40 3.05 -14.01
CA VAL A 149 48.86 3.04 -14.09
C VAL A 149 49.33 4.47 -14.00
N THR A 150 50.07 4.79 -12.95
CA THR A 150 50.47 6.16 -12.65
C THR A 150 51.73 6.19 -11.79
N GLU A 151 52.50 7.28 -11.90
CA GLU A 151 53.62 7.55 -11.01
C GLU A 151 53.17 8.22 -9.70
N GLU A 152 51.98 8.83 -9.69
CA GLU A 152 51.41 9.55 -8.54
C GLU A 152 49.99 9.06 -8.22
N VAL A 153 49.57 9.12 -6.97
CA VAL A 153 48.18 8.77 -6.59
C VAL A 153 47.21 9.54 -7.50
N PRO A 154 46.15 8.90 -8.07
CA PRO A 154 45.13 9.64 -8.79
C PRO A 154 44.58 10.78 -7.93
N ASP A 155 44.54 11.97 -8.52
CA ASP A 155 44.04 13.14 -7.83
C ASP A 155 42.54 13.03 -7.52
N LEU A 156 42.04 13.91 -6.64
CA LEU A 156 40.67 13.85 -6.18
C LEU A 156 39.66 13.99 -7.35
N GLN A 157 40.04 14.74 -8.38
CA GLN A 157 39.20 14.97 -9.55
C GLN A 157 39.08 13.71 -10.42
N THR A 158 40.18 13.02 -10.69
CA THR A 158 40.18 11.73 -11.42
C THR A 158 39.34 10.69 -10.70
N ILE A 159 39.44 10.64 -9.36
CA ILE A 159 38.62 9.74 -8.53
C ILE A 159 37.13 10.09 -8.64
N ASP A 160 36.78 11.37 -8.55
CA ASP A 160 35.40 11.83 -8.65
C ASP A 160 34.81 11.58 -10.05
N ASP A 161 35.61 11.74 -11.11
CA ASP A 161 35.23 11.43 -12.49
C ASP A 161 35.01 9.93 -12.68
N LEU A 162 35.89 9.09 -12.14
CA LEU A 162 35.73 7.64 -12.13
C LEU A 162 34.47 7.21 -11.37
N ILE A 163 34.24 7.75 -10.18
CA ILE A 163 33.01 7.49 -9.41
C ILE A 163 31.79 7.88 -10.24
N THR A 164 31.79 9.07 -10.84
CA THR A 164 30.69 9.58 -11.67
C THR A 164 30.43 8.65 -12.86
N ASN A 165 31.47 8.12 -13.49
CA ASN A 165 31.33 7.14 -14.57
C ASN A 165 30.79 5.81 -14.05
N MET A 166 31.23 5.34 -12.89
CA MET A 166 30.71 4.12 -12.27
C MET A 166 29.26 4.24 -11.82
N GLU A 167 28.83 5.42 -11.39
CA GLU A 167 27.42 5.67 -11.07
C GLU A 167 26.51 5.46 -12.28
N LYS A 168 27.00 5.74 -13.51
CA LYS A 168 26.26 5.43 -14.75
C LYS A 168 26.14 3.93 -15.01
N PHE A 169 27.01 3.09 -14.43
CA PHE A 169 26.90 1.63 -14.53
C PHE A 169 26.00 0.99 -13.46
N LEU A 170 25.63 1.73 -12.39
CA LEU A 170 24.70 1.28 -11.34
C LEU A 170 23.25 1.08 -11.83
N VAL A 171 23.01 1.19 -13.14
CA VAL A 171 21.68 1.29 -13.73
C VAL A 171 20.90 -0.04 -13.70
N TRP A 172 21.50 -1.18 -13.38
CA TRP A 172 20.77 -2.47 -13.49
C TRP A 172 20.91 -3.35 -12.24
N TYR A 173 20.08 -3.06 -11.22
CA TYR A 173 19.70 -3.89 -10.05
C TYR A 173 20.78 -4.46 -9.11
N ALA A 174 22.06 -4.45 -9.49
CA ALA A 174 23.15 -4.94 -8.66
C ALA A 174 24.12 -3.80 -8.34
N THR A 175 24.53 -3.69 -7.09
CA THR A 175 25.75 -2.96 -6.74
C THR A 175 26.93 -3.74 -7.34
N PRO A 176 27.59 -3.23 -8.40
CA PRO A 176 28.74 -3.89 -8.96
C PRO A 176 29.82 -3.96 -7.89
N LYS A 177 30.60 -5.03 -7.97
CA LYS A 177 31.83 -5.13 -7.21
C LYS A 177 32.89 -4.40 -8.01
N LEU A 178 33.66 -3.51 -7.38
CA LEU A 178 34.75 -2.78 -8.03
C LEU A 178 36.09 -3.30 -7.53
N LEU A 179 36.87 -3.87 -8.45
CA LEU A 179 38.27 -4.16 -8.22
C LEU A 179 39.11 -3.05 -8.85
N PHE A 180 39.69 -2.20 -8.02
CA PHE A 180 40.57 -1.13 -8.44
C PHE A 180 42.03 -1.61 -8.34
N ILE A 181 42.72 -1.75 -9.47
CA ILE A 181 44.11 -2.18 -9.51
C ILE A 181 44.97 -0.95 -9.74
N LEU A 182 45.76 -0.59 -8.76
CA LEU A 182 46.74 0.49 -8.82
C LEU A 182 48.12 -0.11 -9.09
N LEU A 183 48.68 0.25 -10.25
CA LEU A 183 50.06 -0.06 -10.60
C LEU A 183 50.89 1.18 -10.29
N ASP A 184 51.52 1.18 -9.12
CA ASP A 184 52.28 2.32 -8.58
C ASP A 184 53.78 2.02 -8.64
N ARG A 185 54.56 3.06 -8.95
CA ARG A 185 56.03 3.03 -8.92
C ARG A 185 56.56 3.19 -7.49
N THR A 186 55.82 3.89 -6.64
CA THR A 186 56.20 4.19 -5.26
C THR A 186 55.45 3.30 -4.29
N SER A 187 56.02 2.15 -3.94
CA SER A 187 55.41 1.25 -2.96
C SER A 187 55.15 1.99 -1.64
N ASN A 188 54.01 1.71 -0.99
CA ASN A 188 53.68 2.09 0.38
C ASN A 188 52.94 3.43 0.60
N GLN A 189 52.09 3.83 -0.34
CA GLN A 189 51.20 4.98 -0.14
C GLN A 189 49.99 4.65 0.75
N ASN A 190 49.54 5.62 1.54
CA ASN A 190 48.30 5.50 2.30
C ASN A 190 47.09 5.81 1.41
N LEU A 191 46.45 4.77 0.89
CA LEU A 191 45.27 4.84 0.02
C LEU A 191 43.93 4.91 0.78
N GLU A 192 43.96 5.21 2.09
CA GLU A 192 42.74 5.33 2.90
C GLU A 192 41.79 6.39 2.36
N PHE A 193 42.30 7.57 1.96
CA PHE A 193 41.45 8.66 1.51
C PHE A 193 40.63 8.28 0.27
N LEU A 194 41.23 7.52 -0.65
CA LEU A 194 40.60 7.02 -1.87
C LEU A 194 39.43 6.08 -1.54
N LEU A 195 39.68 5.07 -0.71
CA LEU A 195 38.65 4.12 -0.27
C LEU A 195 37.55 4.80 0.54
N LYS A 196 37.92 5.78 1.38
CA LYS A 196 36.96 6.61 2.13
C LYS A 196 36.07 7.40 1.17
N ARG A 197 36.63 7.99 0.11
CA ARG A 197 35.87 8.74 -0.91
C ARG A 197 34.85 7.84 -1.63
N PHE A 198 35.22 6.62 -1.99
CA PHE A 198 34.27 5.63 -2.54
C PHE A 198 33.15 5.29 -1.55
N CYS A 199 33.50 5.10 -0.28
CA CYS A 199 32.53 4.80 0.76
C CYS A 199 31.58 5.98 1.06
N ASP A 200 32.06 7.22 1.00
CA ASP A 200 31.22 8.41 1.14
C ASP A 200 30.16 8.49 0.03
N LYS A 201 30.49 7.95 -1.14
CA LYS A 201 29.58 7.77 -2.30
C LYS A 201 28.78 6.47 -2.23
N LYS A 202 28.79 5.79 -1.08
CA LYS A 202 28.06 4.55 -0.77
C LYS A 202 28.47 3.34 -1.63
N MET A 203 29.67 3.38 -2.23
CA MET A 203 30.25 2.26 -2.97
C MET A 203 31.05 1.38 -2.00
N PHE A 204 30.35 0.55 -1.21
CA PHE A 204 31.04 -0.28 -0.21
C PHE A 204 31.73 -1.51 -0.81
N TRP A 205 31.27 -2.00 -1.96
CA TRP A 205 31.81 -3.21 -2.60
C TRP A 205 33.06 -2.92 -3.43
N ILE A 206 34.05 -2.28 -2.82
CA ILE A 206 35.32 -1.95 -3.44
C ILE A 206 36.45 -2.76 -2.82
N ALA A 207 37.35 -3.24 -3.66
CA ALA A 207 38.61 -3.85 -3.31
C ALA A 207 39.71 -3.12 -4.08
N LEU A 208 40.75 -2.66 -3.40
CA LEU A 208 41.88 -2.01 -4.06
C LEU A 208 43.11 -2.88 -3.96
N LEU A 209 43.71 -3.22 -5.10
CA LEU A 209 44.97 -3.94 -5.20
C LEU A 209 46.08 -2.97 -5.59
N GLU A 210 47.08 -2.80 -4.73
CA GLU A 210 48.33 -2.10 -5.03
C GLU A 210 49.35 -3.14 -5.48
N GLN A 211 49.89 -2.97 -6.69
CA GLN A 211 51.05 -3.73 -7.14
C GLN A 211 52.18 -2.76 -7.43
N SER A 212 53.30 -2.92 -6.74
CA SER A 212 54.50 -2.15 -7.04
C SER A 212 55.12 -2.63 -8.35
N VAL A 213 55.17 -1.76 -9.36
CA VAL A 213 55.78 -2.08 -10.65
C VAL A 213 57.18 -1.48 -10.70
N CYS A 214 58.17 -2.35 -10.83
CA CYS A 214 59.56 -1.98 -11.04
C CYS A 214 59.80 -1.81 -12.54
N ILE A 215 60.12 -0.57 -12.96
CA ILE A 215 60.34 -0.23 -14.38
C ILE A 215 61.78 -0.55 -14.81
N ASP A 216 62.74 -0.58 -13.88
CA ASP A 216 64.14 -0.85 -14.21
C ASP A 216 64.41 -2.36 -14.27
N LEU A 217 64.38 -2.91 -15.50
CA LEU A 217 64.63 -4.31 -15.83
C LEU A 217 65.91 -4.90 -15.21
N ARG A 218 66.86 -4.05 -14.75
CA ARG A 218 68.13 -4.50 -14.15
C ARG A 218 68.04 -4.79 -12.65
N ASP A 219 67.10 -4.17 -11.94
CA ASP A 219 66.98 -4.27 -10.48
C ASP A 219 65.73 -5.02 -10.00
N CYS A 220 64.86 -5.49 -10.90
CA CYS A 220 63.65 -6.23 -10.53
C CYS A 220 63.92 -7.72 -10.22
N GLN A 221 64.68 -8.02 -9.16
CA GLN A 221 64.78 -9.38 -8.61
C GLN A 221 63.85 -9.64 -7.41
N THR A 222 63.19 -8.61 -6.90
CA THR A 222 62.26 -8.73 -5.78
C THR A 222 60.85 -9.07 -6.28
N SER A 223 60.26 -10.12 -5.70
CA SER A 223 58.82 -10.45 -5.78
C SER A 223 57.97 -9.18 -5.75
N SER A 224 57.12 -8.97 -6.77
CA SER A 224 56.15 -7.88 -6.76
C SER A 224 55.05 -8.23 -5.78
N ASP A 225 55.25 -7.84 -4.52
CA ASP A 225 54.25 -8.04 -3.48
C ASP A 225 52.99 -7.26 -3.83
N ILE A 226 51.87 -7.97 -3.97
CA ILE A 226 50.56 -7.38 -4.19
C ILE A 226 49.92 -7.13 -2.81
N TYR A 227 49.44 -5.92 -2.57
CA TYR A 227 48.74 -5.58 -1.34
C TYR A 227 47.25 -5.34 -1.61
N LEU A 228 46.38 -5.94 -0.80
CA LEU A 228 44.96 -5.62 -0.75
C LEU A 228 44.73 -4.52 0.29
N HIS A 229 44.10 -3.45 -0.18
CA HIS A 229 43.62 -2.35 0.62
C HIS A 229 42.10 -2.44 0.73
N THR A 230 41.63 -2.39 1.98
CA THR A 230 40.21 -2.37 2.31
C THR A 230 39.94 -1.29 3.34
N TYR A 231 38.71 -0.79 3.33
CA TYR A 231 38.25 0.20 4.28
C TYR A 231 36.88 -0.23 4.79
N ASP A 232 36.74 -0.33 6.11
CA ASP A 232 35.45 -0.58 6.76
C ASP A 232 34.78 0.76 7.09
N PRO A 233 33.73 1.17 6.34
CA PRO A 233 33.07 2.45 6.55
C PRO A 233 32.27 2.53 7.86
N PHE A 234 32.02 1.39 8.51
CA PHE A 234 31.26 1.32 9.76
C PHE A 234 32.16 1.44 10.99
N ARG A 235 33.44 1.10 10.86
CA ARG A 235 34.44 1.22 11.93
C ARG A 235 35.47 2.32 11.69
N HIS A 236 35.49 2.90 10.49
CA HIS A 236 36.54 3.81 10.03
C HIS A 236 37.94 3.17 10.15
N VAL A 237 38.03 1.90 9.79
CA VAL A 237 39.28 1.12 9.86
C VAL A 237 39.77 0.84 8.46
N TYR A 238 40.92 1.41 8.12
CA TYR A 238 41.70 1.04 6.96
C TYR A 238 42.56 -0.20 7.27
N SER A 239 42.66 -1.11 6.31
CA SER A 239 43.62 -2.22 6.40
C SER A 239 44.32 -2.47 5.08
N LYS A 240 45.65 -2.60 5.17
CA LYS A 240 46.55 -3.03 4.11
C LYS A 240 47.08 -4.42 4.47
N LYS A 241 46.89 -5.40 3.61
CA LYS A 241 47.34 -6.78 3.84
C LYS A 241 47.99 -7.34 2.57
N PRO A 242 49.06 -8.15 2.68
CA PRO A 242 49.58 -8.85 1.51
C PRO A 242 48.50 -9.77 0.93
N CYS A 243 48.37 -9.78 -0.39
CA CYS A 243 47.41 -10.62 -1.09
C CYS A 243 47.82 -12.09 -0.95
N ASN A 244 46.87 -12.96 -0.61
CA ASN A 244 47.06 -14.39 -0.51
C ASN A 244 45.86 -15.10 -1.17
N THR A 245 45.99 -16.40 -1.41
CA THR A 245 44.99 -17.19 -2.14
C THR A 245 43.64 -17.35 -1.42
N GLU A 246 43.56 -17.05 -0.12
CA GLU A 246 42.36 -17.25 0.70
C GLU A 246 41.64 -15.93 1.05
N ILE A 247 42.09 -14.79 0.53
CA ILE A 247 41.51 -13.50 0.87
C ILE A 247 40.18 -13.27 0.15
N ASN A 248 39.17 -12.89 0.93
CA ASN A 248 37.95 -12.29 0.40
C ASN A 248 38.22 -10.82 0.04
N TYR A 249 38.41 -10.55 -1.25
CA TYR A 249 38.61 -9.20 -1.80
C TYR A 249 37.52 -8.21 -1.37
N PHE A 250 36.27 -8.66 -1.24
CA PHE A 250 35.11 -7.81 -0.97
C PHE A 250 34.60 -8.05 0.46
N HIS A 251 35.33 -7.54 1.44
CA HIS A 251 35.01 -7.72 2.85
C HIS A 251 34.20 -6.54 3.41
N VAL A 252 32.91 -6.46 3.05
CA VAL A 252 31.96 -5.56 3.71
C VAL A 252 31.10 -6.34 4.69
N ASN A 253 31.31 -6.12 5.99
CA ASN A 253 30.52 -6.78 7.01
C ASN A 253 29.20 -6.05 7.24
N LEU A 254 28.17 -6.41 6.46
CA LEU A 254 26.81 -5.91 6.66
C LEU A 254 26.06 -6.62 7.79
N HIS A 255 26.68 -7.49 8.59
CA HIS A 255 26.01 -8.14 9.71
C HIS A 255 25.91 -7.25 10.95
N ASN A 256 26.86 -6.34 11.13
CA ASN A 256 26.92 -5.38 12.23
C ASN A 256 27.45 -4.05 11.69
N LEU A 257 26.63 -3.01 11.74
CA LEU A 257 26.93 -1.69 11.21
C LEU A 257 27.52 -0.76 12.27
N HIS A 258 27.83 -1.25 13.47
CA HIS A 258 28.57 -0.53 14.51
C HIS A 258 28.01 0.85 14.90
N GLY A 259 26.69 1.00 14.85
CA GLY A 259 25.99 2.25 15.15
C GLY A 259 25.95 3.24 14.00
N TYR A 260 26.40 2.87 12.80
CA TYR A 260 26.46 3.74 11.62
C TYR A 260 25.14 4.48 11.38
N PRO A 261 25.17 5.81 11.19
CA PRO A 261 23.97 6.60 10.95
C PRO A 261 23.49 6.40 9.51
N ILE A 262 22.34 5.76 9.35
CA ILE A 262 21.63 5.66 8.07
C ILE A 262 20.75 6.91 7.93
N LYS A 263 20.98 7.68 6.87
CA LYS A 263 20.26 8.93 6.64
C LYS A 263 18.87 8.63 6.10
N VAL A 264 17.85 9.18 6.74
CA VAL A 264 16.45 8.92 6.38
C VAL A 264 15.67 10.21 6.22
N ASN A 265 14.63 10.15 5.41
CA ASN A 265 13.60 11.18 5.36
C ASN A 265 12.21 10.51 5.31
N HIS A 266 11.18 11.27 5.65
CA HIS A 266 9.80 10.81 5.67
C HIS A 266 8.79 11.93 5.47
N LEU A 267 7.63 11.53 4.96
CA LEU A 267 6.39 12.29 4.94
C LEU A 267 5.57 11.94 6.16
N ASN A 268 4.93 12.96 6.73
CA ASN A 268 3.91 12.75 7.75
C ASN A 268 2.67 12.15 7.09
N TYR A 269 2.45 10.85 7.32
CA TYR A 269 1.34 10.10 6.76
C TYR A 269 0.86 9.06 7.77
N TRP A 270 0.00 9.49 8.69
CA TRP A 270 -0.50 8.64 9.76
C TRP A 270 -1.48 7.57 9.23
N PRO A 271 -1.41 6.30 9.68
CA PRO A 271 -0.63 5.75 10.80
C PRO A 271 0.74 5.17 10.42
N HIS A 272 1.25 5.43 9.20
CA HIS A 272 2.50 4.82 8.72
C HIS A 272 3.69 5.39 9.47
N VAL A 273 3.85 6.70 9.37
CA VAL A 273 4.89 7.50 10.02
C VAL A 273 4.31 8.88 10.32
N GLN A 274 4.51 9.37 11.54
CA GLN A 274 4.22 10.74 11.92
C GLN A 274 5.37 11.26 12.78
N SER A 275 5.83 12.44 12.43
CA SER A 275 6.82 13.17 13.20
C SER A 275 6.23 14.41 13.86
N LYS A 276 6.62 14.62 15.12
CA LYS A 276 6.45 15.89 15.80
C LYS A 276 7.72 16.71 15.57
N LYS A 277 7.62 17.78 14.78
CA LYS A 277 8.76 18.64 14.44
C LYS A 277 8.83 19.88 15.34
N ASN A 278 10.04 20.37 15.61
CA ASN A 278 10.27 21.66 16.24
C ASN A 278 10.20 22.82 15.21
N ALA A 279 10.41 24.06 15.66
CA ALA A 279 10.40 25.24 14.78
C ALA A 279 11.49 25.21 13.68
N SER A 280 12.57 24.46 13.90
CA SER A 280 13.65 24.25 12.94
C SER A 280 13.43 23.01 12.04
N CYS A 281 12.21 22.46 12.03
CA CYS A 281 11.82 21.27 11.27
C CYS A 281 12.53 19.95 11.65
N HIS A 282 13.29 19.91 12.75
CA HIS A 282 13.85 18.65 13.26
C HIS A 282 12.74 17.84 13.94
N SER A 283 12.67 16.53 13.68
CA SER A 283 11.77 15.66 14.43
C SER A 283 12.26 15.48 15.86
N ILE A 284 11.39 15.84 16.80
CA ILE A 284 11.55 15.56 18.23
C ILE A 284 11.19 14.09 18.49
N GLU A 285 10.15 13.61 17.81
CA GLU A 285 9.60 12.28 17.98
C GLU A 285 9.09 11.77 16.64
N ILE A 286 9.43 10.54 16.28
CA ILE A 286 8.91 9.85 15.10
C ILE A 286 8.16 8.61 15.58
N THR A 287 6.88 8.53 15.25
CA THR A 287 5.96 7.45 15.63
C THR A 287 5.35 6.82 14.39
N GLY A 288 4.76 5.63 14.52
CA GLY A 288 4.16 4.90 13.40
C GLY A 288 4.47 3.41 13.47
N TYR A 289 3.66 2.58 12.81
CA TYR A 289 3.95 1.14 12.77
C TYR A 289 5.22 0.82 11.96
N ILE A 290 5.60 1.69 11.01
CA ILE A 290 6.85 1.52 10.27
C ILE A 290 8.06 1.65 11.21
N MET A 291 8.00 2.54 12.20
CA MET A 291 9.09 2.69 13.16
C MET A 291 9.35 1.39 13.93
N LYS A 292 8.31 0.63 14.30
CA LYS A 292 8.48 -0.70 14.91
C LYS A 292 9.26 -1.68 13.99
N ILE A 293 9.05 -1.60 12.67
CA ILE A 293 9.77 -2.42 11.67
C ILE A 293 11.23 -1.95 11.58
N ILE A 294 11.46 -0.64 11.45
CA ILE A 294 12.80 -0.06 11.32
C ILE A 294 13.63 -0.27 12.58
N GLU A 295 13.06 -0.09 13.77
CA GLU A 295 13.71 -0.40 15.05
C GLU A 295 14.12 -1.88 15.15
N SER A 296 13.28 -2.80 14.63
CA SER A 296 13.61 -4.22 14.60
C SER A 296 14.80 -4.49 13.67
N ILE A 297 14.85 -3.84 12.51
CA ILE A 297 15.96 -3.94 11.54
C ILE A 297 17.23 -3.30 12.12
N SER A 298 17.11 -2.13 12.76
CA SER A 298 18.18 -1.42 13.48
C SER A 298 18.78 -2.28 14.58
N LYS A 299 17.97 -2.90 15.45
CA LYS A 299 18.44 -3.82 16.50
C LYS A 299 19.15 -5.05 15.91
N ALA A 300 18.64 -5.60 14.81
CA ALA A 300 19.23 -6.78 14.17
C ALA A 300 20.57 -6.51 13.47
N ARG A 301 20.88 -5.26 13.14
CA ARG A 301 22.07 -4.86 12.38
C ARG A 301 22.93 -3.79 13.04
N ASN A 302 22.54 -3.35 14.24
CA ASN A 302 23.23 -2.36 15.04
C ASN A 302 23.57 -1.09 14.23
N PHE A 303 22.55 -0.39 13.73
CA PHE A 303 22.70 0.93 13.11
C PHE A 303 21.78 1.95 13.78
N THR A 304 22.11 3.22 13.64
CA THR A 304 21.25 4.34 14.07
C THR A 304 20.64 5.00 12.83
N PHE A 305 19.51 5.70 12.99
CA PHE A 305 18.95 6.50 11.90
C PHE A 305 19.17 7.98 12.20
N GLU A 306 19.51 8.73 11.15
CA GLU A 306 19.68 10.17 11.20
C GLU A 306 18.65 10.79 10.27
N GLU A 307 17.71 11.55 10.82
CA GLU A 307 16.74 12.26 9.98
C GLU A 307 17.43 13.42 9.27
N VAL A 308 17.31 13.45 7.95
CA VAL A 308 17.68 14.61 7.14
C VAL A 308 16.58 15.64 7.27
N VAL A 309 16.92 16.81 7.83
CA VAL A 309 15.98 17.90 8.04
C VAL A 309 15.36 18.31 6.72
N ASN A 310 14.05 18.08 6.60
CA ASN A 310 13.28 18.53 5.47
C ASN A 310 11.95 19.10 5.96
N CYS A 311 11.73 20.40 5.71
CA CYS A 311 10.46 21.06 5.98
C CYS A 311 9.40 20.74 4.91
N ASN A 312 9.82 20.23 3.74
CA ASN A 312 8.88 19.89 2.67
C ASN A 312 8.11 18.63 3.03
N THR A 313 6.78 18.73 2.89
CA THR A 313 5.82 17.65 3.17
C THR A 313 5.41 16.88 1.91
N GLU A 314 6.06 17.15 0.78
CA GLU A 314 5.75 16.52 -0.51
C GLU A 314 6.72 15.39 -0.84
N PHE A 315 6.20 14.30 -1.43
CA PHE A 315 7.05 13.22 -1.95
C PHE A 315 7.98 13.73 -3.05
N GLY A 316 7.47 14.65 -3.89
CA GLY A 316 8.18 15.19 -5.03
C GLY A 316 7.63 14.74 -6.37
N ALA A 317 8.03 15.44 -7.43
CA ALA A 317 7.77 15.09 -8.81
C ALA A 317 9.02 15.30 -9.66
N VAL A 318 9.09 14.63 -10.81
CA VAL A 318 10.07 14.94 -11.86
C VAL A 318 9.44 16.01 -12.76
N LEU A 319 10.03 17.19 -12.80
CA LEU A 319 9.58 18.30 -13.64
C LEU A 319 9.96 18.04 -15.12
N PRO A 320 9.34 18.72 -16.09
CA PRO A 320 9.64 18.53 -17.51
C PRO A 320 11.11 18.75 -17.90
N ASN A 321 11.85 19.54 -17.12
CA ASN A 321 13.30 19.76 -17.30
C ASN A 321 14.17 18.65 -16.68
N GLY A 322 13.57 17.59 -16.13
CA GLY A 322 14.25 16.48 -15.45
C GLY A 322 14.64 16.76 -13.99
N THR A 323 14.45 17.99 -13.49
CA THR A 323 14.73 18.28 -12.07
C THR A 323 13.69 17.61 -11.18
N MET A 324 14.14 17.14 -10.02
CA MET A 324 13.29 16.49 -9.03
C MET A 324 12.98 17.46 -7.89
N THR A 325 11.82 17.32 -7.27
CA THR A 325 11.42 18.11 -6.09
C THR A 325 11.16 17.23 -4.87
N GLY A 326 10.89 17.82 -3.71
CA GLY A 326 10.46 17.09 -2.51
C GLY A 326 11.49 16.07 -1.99
N ILE A 327 11.05 14.89 -1.58
CA ILE A 327 11.94 13.80 -1.18
C ILE A 327 12.70 13.21 -2.39
N LEU A 328 12.14 13.30 -3.60
CA LEU A 328 12.83 12.83 -4.81
C LEU A 328 14.13 13.58 -5.09
N SER A 329 14.19 14.89 -4.81
CA SER A 329 15.46 15.63 -4.92
C SER A 329 16.50 15.12 -3.92
N ASP A 330 16.08 14.71 -2.72
CA ASP A 330 17.00 14.16 -1.72
C ASP A 330 17.60 12.81 -2.17
N PHE A 331 16.83 12.01 -2.92
CA PHE A 331 17.35 10.81 -3.58
C PHE A 331 18.33 11.15 -4.70
N ALA A 332 17.99 12.09 -5.57
CA ALA A 332 18.83 12.50 -6.69
C ALA A 332 20.18 13.06 -6.21
N GLU A 333 20.16 13.84 -5.13
CA GLU A 333 21.33 14.45 -4.51
C GLU A 333 22.03 13.52 -3.50
N ARG A 334 21.53 12.28 -3.31
CA ARG A 334 22.05 11.31 -2.33
C ARG A 334 22.17 11.85 -0.91
N ARG A 335 21.28 12.77 -0.51
CA ARG A 335 21.24 13.32 0.85
C ARG A 335 20.69 12.31 1.86
N ILE A 336 19.85 11.38 1.39
CA ILE A 336 19.24 10.31 2.18
C ILE A 336 19.71 8.94 1.66
N ASP A 337 19.69 7.92 2.51
CA ASP A 337 19.96 6.53 2.12
C ASP A 337 18.67 5.78 1.75
N PHE A 338 17.58 6.04 2.49
CA PHE A 338 16.24 5.50 2.21
C PHE A 338 15.12 6.36 2.83
N VAL A 339 13.88 6.11 2.41
CA VAL A 339 12.67 6.79 2.93
C VAL A 339 11.90 5.88 3.86
N LEU A 340 11.52 6.40 5.04
CA LEU A 340 10.75 5.61 6.01
C LEU A 340 9.36 5.29 5.49
N ASN A 341 8.71 6.18 4.73
CA ASN A 341 7.41 5.87 4.14
C ASN A 341 7.50 4.68 3.19
N THR A 342 6.52 3.81 3.30
CA THR A 342 6.32 2.78 2.29
C THR A 342 5.56 3.37 1.12
N GLY A 343 6.23 3.44 -0.03
CA GLY A 343 5.64 3.92 -1.27
C GLY A 343 4.85 2.81 -1.95
N VAL A 344 3.73 3.21 -2.56
CA VAL A 344 3.20 2.55 -3.75
C VAL A 344 3.78 3.33 -4.91
N LEU A 345 4.70 2.74 -5.65
CA LEU A 345 5.33 3.40 -6.79
C LEU A 345 4.99 2.61 -8.04
N THR A 346 4.30 3.29 -8.96
CA THR A 346 3.84 2.69 -10.23
C THR A 346 4.46 3.35 -11.45
N ASP A 347 5.12 4.50 -11.31
CA ASP A 347 5.84 5.10 -12.43
C ASP A 347 7.12 4.30 -12.69
N ALA A 348 7.24 3.78 -13.91
CA ALA A 348 8.42 3.08 -14.39
C ALA A 348 9.69 3.93 -14.23
N ASN A 349 9.55 5.27 -14.28
CA ASN A 349 10.66 6.20 -14.12
C ASN A 349 11.28 6.16 -12.71
N PHE A 350 10.51 5.82 -11.66
CA PHE A 350 11.05 5.72 -10.30
C PHE A 350 12.20 4.70 -10.21
N HIS A 351 12.12 3.61 -10.98
CA HIS A 351 13.18 2.60 -11.01
C HIS A 351 14.53 3.13 -11.52
N ASN A 352 14.56 4.31 -12.17
CA ASN A 352 15.79 4.93 -12.65
C ASN A 352 16.62 5.61 -11.54
N PHE A 353 16.04 5.88 -10.38
CA PHE A 353 16.76 6.61 -9.32
C PHE A 353 16.61 5.99 -7.94
N MET A 354 15.73 5.00 -7.79
CA MET A 354 15.56 4.28 -6.55
C MET A 354 15.49 2.77 -6.74
N GLN A 355 15.89 2.08 -5.67
CA GLN A 355 15.78 0.65 -5.52
C GLN A 355 14.65 0.34 -4.54
N LEU A 356 13.71 -0.51 -4.96
CA LEU A 356 12.56 -0.89 -4.16
C LEU A 356 12.85 -2.19 -3.41
N VAL A 357 12.51 -2.20 -2.11
CA VAL A 357 12.54 -3.39 -1.27
C VAL A 357 11.11 -3.70 -0.84
N PRO A 358 10.51 -4.81 -1.32
CA PRO A 358 9.13 -5.13 -1.00
C PRO A 358 8.96 -5.47 0.48
N LEU A 359 7.91 -4.90 1.10
CA LEU A 359 7.46 -5.22 2.45
C LEU A 359 6.59 -6.49 2.48
N TYR A 360 6.22 -7.04 1.31
CA TYR A 360 5.30 -8.18 1.15
C TYR A 360 3.95 -8.01 1.87
N TYR A 361 3.59 -6.78 2.24
CA TYR A 361 2.29 -6.45 2.79
C TYR A 361 1.41 -5.91 1.65
N PRO A 362 0.29 -6.57 1.32
CA PRO A 362 -0.61 -6.09 0.28
C PRO A 362 -1.21 -4.76 0.72
N GLU A 363 -1.24 -3.82 -0.19
CA GLU A 363 -1.78 -2.49 0.01
C GLU A 363 -2.65 -2.13 -1.19
N GLY A 364 -3.69 -1.34 -0.95
CA GLY A 364 -4.56 -0.86 -2.02
C GLY A 364 -5.00 0.56 -1.78
N ILE A 365 -5.48 1.23 -2.83
CA ILE A 365 -6.14 2.52 -2.73
C ILE A 365 -7.64 2.24 -2.62
N ARG A 366 -8.24 2.60 -1.48
CA ARG A 366 -9.66 2.35 -1.17
C ARG A 366 -10.41 3.66 -0.98
N VAL A 367 -11.72 3.60 -1.19
CA VAL A 367 -12.62 4.73 -1.00
C VAL A 367 -13.44 4.53 0.28
N LEU A 368 -13.39 5.52 1.16
CA LEU A 368 -14.29 5.68 2.29
C LEU A 368 -15.51 6.48 1.85
N VAL A 369 -16.69 5.98 2.17
CA VAL A 369 -17.98 6.60 1.84
C VAL A 369 -18.81 6.78 3.11
N PRO A 370 -19.60 7.86 3.23
CA PRO A 370 -20.48 8.03 4.37
C PRO A 370 -21.61 7.01 4.32
N LEU A 371 -21.90 6.34 5.44
CA LEU A 371 -23.08 5.49 5.55
C LEU A 371 -24.30 6.38 5.74
N ARG A 372 -25.10 6.53 4.68
CA ARG A 372 -26.39 7.23 4.77
C ARG A 372 -27.42 6.29 5.38
N LEU A 373 -27.73 6.54 6.63
CA LEU A 373 -28.92 5.98 7.26
C LEU A 373 -30.12 6.67 6.60
N ASN A 374 -30.85 5.93 5.77
CA ASN A 374 -32.14 6.43 5.30
C ASN A 374 -33.10 6.40 6.49
N GLU A 375 -33.19 7.54 7.18
CA GLU A 375 -34.10 7.76 8.30
C GLU A 375 -35.55 7.94 7.87
N SER A 376 -35.87 7.75 6.58
CA SER A 376 -37.25 7.73 6.16
C SER A 376 -37.93 6.50 6.76
N VAL A 377 -38.64 6.74 7.87
CA VAL A 377 -39.74 5.90 8.34
C VAL A 377 -40.84 5.99 7.27
N SER A 378 -40.56 5.47 6.09
CA SER A 378 -41.58 5.24 5.09
C SER A 378 -42.48 4.19 5.70
N VAL A 379 -43.73 4.56 5.96
CA VAL A 379 -44.77 3.61 6.35
C VAL A 379 -44.86 2.62 5.20
N ASN A 380 -44.13 1.50 5.35
CA ASN A 380 -44.01 0.51 4.29
C ASN A 380 -45.41 0.10 3.89
N LEU A 381 -45.69 -0.01 2.58
CA LEU A 381 -46.97 -0.47 2.03
C LEU A 381 -47.50 -1.70 2.78
N LYS A 382 -46.60 -2.57 3.26
CA LYS A 382 -46.92 -3.72 4.11
C LYS A 382 -47.67 -3.38 5.40
N HIS A 383 -47.29 -2.30 6.11
CA HIS A 383 -47.99 -1.86 7.32
C HIS A 383 -49.39 -1.33 7.00
N THR A 384 -49.52 -0.56 5.92
CA THR A 384 -50.83 -0.07 5.44
C THR A 384 -51.73 -1.22 4.99
N LEU A 385 -51.20 -2.19 4.25
CA LEU A 385 -51.91 -3.41 3.86
C LEU A 385 -52.31 -4.24 5.08
N MET A 386 -51.47 -4.29 6.11
CA MET A 386 -51.79 -4.99 7.36
C MET A 386 -52.94 -4.31 8.11
N LEU A 387 -52.94 -2.97 8.21
CA LEU A 387 -54.07 -2.22 8.78
C LEU A 387 -55.35 -2.42 7.97
N LEU A 388 -55.26 -2.39 6.64
CA LEU A 388 -56.38 -2.68 5.75
C LEU A 388 -56.91 -4.10 5.95
N PHE A 389 -56.03 -5.09 6.06
CA PHE A 389 -56.40 -6.47 6.34
C PHE A 389 -57.13 -6.60 7.69
N CYS A 390 -56.66 -5.92 8.74
CA CYS A 390 -57.37 -5.86 10.02
C CYS A 390 -58.77 -5.26 9.89
N ALA A 391 -58.94 -4.20 9.08
CA ALA A 391 -60.26 -3.60 8.83
C ALA A 391 -61.19 -4.54 8.05
N ILE A 392 -60.69 -5.23 7.01
CA ILE A 392 -61.43 -6.23 6.25
C ILE A 392 -61.85 -7.40 7.13
N MET A 393 -60.93 -7.91 7.97
CA MET A 393 -61.21 -8.99 8.92
C MET A 393 -62.30 -8.60 9.92
N LEU A 394 -62.27 -7.37 10.43
CA LEU A 394 -63.30 -6.87 11.33
C LEU A 394 -64.66 -6.83 10.64
N LEU A 395 -64.72 -6.32 9.41
CA LEU A 395 -65.95 -6.25 8.62
C LEU A 395 -66.49 -7.64 8.30
N PHE A 396 -65.61 -8.57 7.93
CA PHE A 396 -65.96 -9.97 7.66
C PHE A 396 -66.53 -10.67 8.89
N ILE A 397 -65.86 -10.57 10.05
CA ILE A 397 -66.33 -11.18 11.31
C ILE A 397 -67.69 -10.59 11.70
N TRP A 398 -67.87 -9.28 11.57
CA TRP A 398 -69.15 -8.63 11.84
C TRP A 398 -70.25 -9.13 10.89
N LEU A 399 -69.97 -9.25 9.59
CA LEU A 399 -70.93 -9.74 8.60
C LEU A 399 -71.32 -11.20 8.86
N CYS A 400 -70.35 -12.06 9.22
CA CYS A 400 -70.63 -13.41 9.69
C CYS A 400 -71.55 -13.40 10.92
N SER A 401 -71.32 -12.49 11.88
CA SER A 401 -72.16 -12.42 13.08
C SER A 401 -73.62 -12.09 12.78
N VAL A 402 -73.86 -11.27 11.74
CA VAL A 402 -75.21 -10.95 11.26
C VAL A 402 -75.84 -12.16 10.56
N VAL A 403 -75.11 -12.82 9.66
CA VAL A 403 -75.61 -13.97 8.87
C VAL A 403 -75.96 -15.15 9.77
N PHE A 404 -75.11 -15.47 10.77
CA PHE A 404 -75.33 -16.58 11.69
C PHE A 404 -76.28 -16.24 12.85
N LYS A 405 -76.88 -15.04 12.87
CA LYS A 405 -77.82 -14.58 13.90
C LYS A 405 -77.24 -14.68 15.31
N PHE A 406 -75.96 -14.38 15.48
CA PHE A 406 -75.36 -14.36 16.81
C PHE A 406 -75.94 -13.23 17.67
N SER A 407 -75.77 -13.34 18.99
CA SER A 407 -76.35 -12.36 19.92
C SER A 407 -75.82 -10.94 19.65
N HIS A 408 -76.71 -10.04 19.21
CA HIS A 408 -76.36 -8.68 18.79
C HIS A 408 -75.66 -7.88 19.91
N SER A 409 -75.90 -8.25 21.17
CA SER A 409 -75.23 -7.66 22.33
C SER A 409 -73.76 -8.05 22.41
N ALA A 410 -73.38 -9.30 22.13
CA ALA A 410 -72.00 -9.77 22.24
C ALA A 410 -71.14 -9.38 21.02
N TRP A 411 -71.75 -9.35 19.84
CA TRP A 411 -71.07 -9.21 18.54
C TRP A 411 -71.07 -7.79 17.96
N HIS A 412 -71.14 -6.78 18.83
CA HIS A 412 -71.02 -5.39 18.41
C HIS A 412 -69.62 -5.12 17.80
N PRO A 413 -69.49 -4.39 16.67
CA PRO A 413 -68.21 -4.12 16.01
C PRO A 413 -67.09 -3.64 16.94
N PHE A 414 -67.39 -2.71 17.86
CA PHE A 414 -66.43 -2.23 18.86
C PHE A 414 -65.90 -3.33 19.81
N ARG A 415 -66.72 -4.34 20.13
CA ARG A 415 -66.26 -5.48 20.95
C ARG A 415 -65.39 -6.42 20.14
N ILE A 416 -65.76 -6.68 18.89
CA ILE A 416 -64.93 -7.46 17.95
C ILE A 416 -63.57 -6.76 17.76
N PHE A 417 -63.58 -5.45 17.55
CA PHE A 417 -62.37 -4.63 17.50
C PHE A 417 -61.55 -4.78 18.78
N SER A 418 -62.18 -4.66 19.95
CA SER A 418 -61.52 -4.81 21.26
C SER A 418 -60.80 -6.16 21.36
N VAL A 419 -61.41 -7.27 20.92
CA VAL A 419 -60.75 -8.60 20.90
C VAL A 419 -59.60 -8.65 19.91
N LEU A 420 -59.77 -8.05 18.73
CA LEU A 420 -58.73 -7.98 17.71
C LEU A 420 -57.49 -7.23 18.21
N ILE A 421 -57.66 -6.19 19.02
CA ILE A 421 -56.57 -5.47 19.68
C ILE A 421 -56.17 -6.08 21.04
N SER A 422 -56.67 -7.28 21.36
CA SER A 422 -56.39 -8.03 22.60
C SER A 422 -56.81 -7.32 23.90
N VAL A 423 -57.83 -6.45 23.84
CA VAL A 423 -58.45 -5.81 25.01
C VAL A 423 -59.53 -6.73 25.60
N PRO A 424 -59.52 -7.00 26.93
CA PRO A 424 -60.50 -7.87 27.56
C PRO A 424 -61.92 -7.29 27.50
N ILE A 425 -62.91 -8.12 27.18
CA ILE A 425 -64.33 -7.72 27.18
C ILE A 425 -64.99 -8.12 28.50
N LYS A 426 -65.83 -7.22 29.04
CA LYS A 426 -66.55 -7.43 30.32
C LYS A 426 -67.64 -8.51 30.30
N ARG A 427 -68.20 -8.86 29.13
CA ARG A 427 -69.29 -9.84 29.00
C ARG A 427 -68.96 -10.88 27.94
N MET A 428 -68.85 -12.14 28.36
CA MET A 428 -68.70 -13.29 27.46
C MET A 428 -70.03 -13.70 26.84
N PRO A 429 -70.02 -14.27 25.62
CA PRO A 429 -71.22 -14.87 25.06
C PRO A 429 -71.72 -16.06 25.90
N LEU A 430 -73.04 -16.20 26.00
CA LEU A 430 -73.68 -17.25 26.80
C LEU A 430 -73.74 -18.59 26.06
N ASN A 431 -73.94 -18.57 24.74
CA ASN A 431 -74.09 -19.75 23.92
C ASN A 431 -72.74 -20.43 23.65
N ASN A 432 -72.70 -21.76 23.67
CA ASN A 432 -71.47 -22.52 23.43
C ASN A 432 -70.91 -22.32 22.00
N SER A 433 -71.79 -22.17 21.00
CA SER A 433 -71.40 -21.84 19.63
C SER A 433 -70.68 -20.50 19.55
N ASP A 434 -71.26 -19.46 20.15
CA ASP A 434 -70.70 -18.11 20.19
C ASP A 434 -69.36 -18.11 20.94
N ARG A 435 -69.23 -18.89 22.03
CA ARG A 435 -67.98 -19.06 22.78
C ARG A 435 -66.86 -19.70 21.94
N ALA A 436 -67.18 -20.71 21.14
CA ALA A 436 -66.19 -21.36 20.28
C ALA A 436 -65.68 -20.41 19.19
N VAL A 437 -66.57 -19.66 18.53
CA VAL A 437 -66.18 -18.65 17.54
C VAL A 437 -65.38 -17.52 18.19
N PHE A 438 -65.81 -17.06 19.37
CA PHE A 438 -65.10 -16.03 20.13
C PHE A 438 -63.68 -16.47 20.50
N ALA A 439 -63.51 -17.70 21.01
CA ALA A 439 -62.20 -18.25 21.34
C ALA A 439 -61.29 -18.36 20.09
N SER A 440 -61.87 -18.70 18.94
CA SER A 440 -61.14 -18.79 17.67
C SER A 440 -60.65 -17.42 17.20
N ILE A 441 -61.49 -16.39 17.33
CA ILE A 441 -61.13 -14.99 17.01
C ILE A 441 -60.07 -14.47 17.98
N ALA A 442 -60.20 -14.75 19.28
CA ALA A 442 -59.19 -14.37 20.27
C ALA A 442 -57.83 -15.05 20.00
N PHE A 443 -57.84 -16.32 19.60
CA PHE A 443 -56.61 -16.99 19.17
C PHE A 443 -56.01 -16.33 17.93
N LEU A 444 -56.84 -16.04 16.92
CA LEU A 444 -56.40 -15.35 15.71
C LEU A 444 -55.85 -13.94 16.00
N SER A 445 -56.45 -13.21 16.95
CA SER A 445 -56.00 -11.87 17.32
C SER A 445 -54.64 -11.88 18.02
N VAL A 446 -54.37 -12.89 18.87
CA VAL A 446 -53.04 -13.09 19.47
C VAL A 446 -52.00 -13.36 18.39
N VAL A 447 -52.30 -14.25 17.43
CA VAL A 447 -51.39 -14.53 16.31
C VAL A 447 -51.15 -13.27 15.48
N ALA A 448 -52.20 -12.54 15.10
CA ALA A 448 -52.09 -11.31 14.33
C ALA A 448 -51.29 -10.22 15.07
N SER A 449 -51.54 -10.04 16.37
CA SER A 449 -50.82 -9.09 17.22
C SER A 449 -49.34 -9.46 17.35
N SER A 450 -49.01 -10.74 17.49
CA SER A 450 -47.63 -11.22 17.55
C SER A 450 -46.87 -10.96 16.24
N LEU A 451 -47.53 -11.15 15.09
CA LEU A 451 -46.96 -10.87 13.77
C LEU A 451 -46.77 -9.37 13.54
N LEU A 452 -47.74 -8.54 13.99
CA LEU A 452 -47.65 -7.08 13.95
C LEU A 452 -46.44 -6.62 14.75
N LEU A 453 -46.35 -7.07 16.00
CA LEU A 453 -45.26 -6.73 16.91
C LEU A 453 -43.91 -7.18 16.35
N SER A 454 -43.81 -8.41 15.82
CA SER A 454 -42.59 -8.91 15.18
C SER A 454 -42.17 -8.06 13.98
N THR A 455 -43.13 -7.64 13.14
CA THR A 455 -42.86 -6.82 11.96
C THR A 455 -42.45 -5.40 12.34
N LEU A 456 -43.14 -4.79 13.30
CA LEU A 456 -42.79 -3.47 13.84
C LEU A 456 -41.43 -3.51 14.54
N THR A 457 -41.18 -4.54 15.35
CA THR A 457 -39.88 -4.73 16.02
C THR A 457 -38.76 -4.91 15.01
N LYS A 458 -38.97 -5.68 13.94
CA LYS A 458 -38.03 -5.76 12.82
C LYS A 458 -37.87 -4.39 12.13
N GLY A 459 -38.92 -3.63 11.92
CA GLY A 459 -38.84 -2.27 11.36
C GLY A 459 -38.05 -1.31 12.25
N LEU A 460 -38.17 -1.43 13.57
CA LEU A 460 -37.46 -0.62 14.56
C LEU A 460 -36.00 -1.06 14.75
N ILE A 461 -35.72 -2.37 14.72
CA ILE A 461 -34.37 -2.94 14.89
C ILE A 461 -33.56 -2.90 13.58
N VAL A 462 -34.17 -3.27 12.46
CA VAL A 462 -33.55 -3.26 11.11
C VAL A 462 -33.65 -1.86 10.46
N GLY A 463 -34.05 -0.85 11.24
CA GLY A 463 -34.55 0.46 10.81
C GLY A 463 -33.58 1.38 10.08
N THR A 464 -32.42 0.91 9.67
CA THR A 464 -31.57 1.66 8.75
C THR A 464 -31.08 0.71 7.68
N LYS A 465 -31.84 0.61 6.58
CA LYS A 465 -31.21 0.22 5.32
C LYS A 465 -30.18 1.30 5.04
N VAL A 466 -28.93 0.96 5.30
CA VAL A 466 -27.80 1.79 4.91
C VAL A 466 -27.87 1.88 3.40
N GLN A 467 -28.10 3.07 2.86
CA GLN A 467 -27.94 3.28 1.43
C GLN A 467 -26.45 3.19 1.16
N GLN A 468 -25.99 1.97 0.92
CA GLN A 468 -24.60 1.68 0.71
C GLN A 468 -24.28 2.01 -0.73
N ILE A 469 -23.42 3.01 -0.91
CA ILE A 469 -22.69 3.19 -2.16
C ILE A 469 -21.80 1.96 -2.26
N SER A 470 -22.06 1.12 -3.26
CA SER A 470 -21.48 -0.22 -3.34
C SER A 470 -20.40 -0.31 -4.42
N SER A 471 -20.42 0.60 -5.38
CA SER A 471 -19.50 0.63 -6.51
C SER A 471 -18.94 2.02 -6.78
N LEU A 472 -17.87 2.11 -7.56
CA LEU A 472 -17.33 3.38 -8.06
C LEU A 472 -18.33 4.11 -8.99
N LYS A 473 -19.22 3.36 -9.65
CA LYS A 473 -20.28 3.92 -10.49
C LYS A 473 -21.34 4.63 -9.64
N ASP A 474 -21.79 3.97 -8.56
CA ASP A 474 -22.72 4.58 -7.60
C ASP A 474 -22.12 5.86 -7.00
N LEU A 475 -20.80 5.84 -6.76
CA LEU A 475 -20.06 6.99 -6.25
C LEU A 475 -20.05 8.15 -7.25
N ASP A 476 -19.85 7.87 -8.55
CA ASP A 476 -19.91 8.89 -9.59
C ASP A 476 -21.32 9.49 -9.69
N GLU A 477 -22.36 8.65 -9.66
CA GLU A 477 -23.78 9.06 -9.72
C GLU A 477 -24.23 9.84 -8.47
N SER A 478 -23.58 9.64 -7.32
CA SER A 478 -23.95 10.26 -6.04
C SER A 478 -23.66 11.77 -5.92
N ASN A 479 -22.97 12.36 -6.90
CA ASN A 479 -22.51 13.76 -6.91
C ASN A 479 -21.65 14.17 -5.69
N MET A 480 -21.02 13.21 -5.01
CA MET A 480 -20.11 13.52 -3.91
C MET A 480 -18.76 14.03 -4.40
N LYS A 481 -18.13 14.89 -3.60
CA LYS A 481 -16.75 15.33 -3.84
C LYS A 481 -15.79 14.26 -3.35
N LEU A 482 -14.70 14.05 -4.07
CA LEU A 482 -13.66 13.11 -3.65
C LEU A 482 -12.50 13.88 -3.02
N MET A 483 -12.04 13.47 -1.86
CA MET A 483 -10.88 14.07 -1.20
C MET A 483 -9.74 13.06 -1.14
N MET A 484 -8.53 13.48 -1.51
CA MET A 484 -7.33 12.61 -1.49
C MET A 484 -6.04 13.42 -1.38
N THR A 485 -4.94 12.75 -1.03
CA THR A 485 -3.60 13.35 -1.11
C THR A 485 -3.14 13.46 -2.58
N LYS A 486 -2.54 14.60 -2.94
CA LYS A 486 -2.02 14.88 -4.29
C LYS A 486 -1.09 13.78 -4.83
N ASN A 487 -0.28 13.18 -3.94
CA ASN A 487 0.66 12.10 -4.26
C ASN A 487 -0.01 10.85 -4.85
N PHE A 488 -1.29 10.60 -4.58
CA PHE A 488 -2.00 9.42 -5.08
C PHE A 488 -2.77 9.67 -6.37
N PHE A 489 -2.88 10.91 -6.85
CA PHE A 489 -3.71 11.24 -8.01
C PHE A 489 -3.27 10.48 -9.27
N GLY A 490 -1.98 10.53 -9.60
CA GLY A 490 -1.43 9.87 -10.79
C GLY A 490 -1.60 8.34 -10.76
N ILE A 491 -1.46 7.73 -9.58
CA ILE A 491 -1.62 6.28 -9.42
C ILE A 491 -3.11 5.88 -9.48
N THR A 492 -4.00 6.73 -8.96
CA THR A 492 -5.44 6.46 -8.89
C THR A 492 -6.14 6.65 -10.24
N PHE A 493 -5.74 7.67 -11.00
CA PHE A 493 -6.46 8.10 -12.21
C PHE A 493 -5.58 8.22 -13.47
N GLY A 494 -4.26 8.02 -13.38
CA GLY A 494 -3.34 8.29 -14.49
C GLY A 494 -3.17 7.17 -15.52
N GLN A 495 -3.53 5.92 -15.20
CA GLN A 495 -3.21 4.77 -16.07
C GLN A 495 -4.35 4.30 -16.99
N ASP A 496 -5.57 4.83 -16.88
CA ASP A 496 -6.67 4.45 -17.79
C ASP A 496 -7.82 5.47 -17.72
N THR A 497 -7.85 6.42 -18.67
CA THR A 497 -9.00 7.33 -18.84
C THR A 497 -10.10 6.75 -19.72
N THR A 498 -9.98 5.49 -20.14
CA THR A 498 -10.96 4.79 -20.98
C THR A 498 -12.25 4.50 -20.22
N ASP A 499 -12.18 4.34 -18.89
CA ASP A 499 -13.36 4.25 -18.01
C ASP A 499 -13.90 5.65 -17.72
N GLY A 500 -15.05 5.98 -18.34
CA GLY A 500 -15.75 7.24 -18.12
C GLY A 500 -16.05 7.53 -16.64
N THR A 501 -16.24 6.49 -15.82
CA THR A 501 -16.47 6.61 -14.38
C THR A 501 -15.25 7.21 -13.68
N ARG A 502 -14.06 6.64 -13.92
CA ARG A 502 -12.80 7.13 -13.33
C ARG A 502 -12.48 8.55 -13.79
N TYR A 503 -12.71 8.84 -15.07
CA TYR A 503 -12.52 10.18 -15.61
C TYR A 503 -13.44 11.23 -14.95
N ASN A 504 -14.72 10.90 -14.76
CA ASN A 504 -15.67 11.78 -14.07
C ASN A 504 -15.31 11.98 -12.59
N LEU A 505 -14.90 10.91 -11.91
CA LEU A 505 -14.43 10.96 -10.52
C LEU A 505 -13.17 11.80 -10.38
N ALA A 506 -12.21 11.69 -11.31
CA ALA A 506 -10.99 12.50 -11.31
C ALA A 506 -11.28 14.01 -11.34
N LYS A 507 -12.34 14.44 -12.04
CA LYS A 507 -12.80 15.85 -12.07
C LYS A 507 -13.41 16.32 -10.75
N LYS A 508 -13.86 15.40 -9.89
CA LYS A 508 -14.49 15.69 -8.59
C LYS A 508 -13.48 15.72 -7.43
N VAL A 509 -12.19 15.57 -7.72
CA VAL A 509 -11.12 15.49 -6.71
C VAL A 509 -10.81 16.86 -6.10
N ILE A 510 -10.68 16.87 -4.78
CA ILE A 510 -10.15 17.93 -3.93
C ILE A 510 -8.96 17.37 -3.17
N TYR A 511 -7.90 18.16 -3.06
CA TYR A 511 -6.70 17.72 -2.37
C TYR A 511 -6.77 17.96 -0.85
N SER A 512 -6.39 16.95 -0.07
CA SER A 512 -6.17 17.04 1.38
C SER A 512 -4.86 16.34 1.73
N GLU A 513 -3.98 17.02 2.45
CA GLU A 513 -2.73 16.43 2.92
C GLU A 513 -2.96 15.42 4.03
N ASP A 514 -3.97 15.64 4.87
CA ASP A 514 -4.31 14.79 6.01
C ASP A 514 -5.53 13.90 5.72
N PRO A 515 -5.37 12.56 5.67
CA PRO A 515 -6.49 11.62 5.56
C PRO A 515 -7.47 11.67 6.74
N LEU A 516 -7.01 12.05 7.95
CA LEU A 516 -7.88 12.14 9.13
C LEU A 516 -8.80 13.35 9.03
N ASN A 517 -8.28 14.49 8.59
CA ASN A 517 -9.11 15.64 8.26
C ASN A 517 -10.18 15.28 7.22
N CYS A 518 -9.83 14.49 6.21
CA CYS A 518 -10.81 13.98 5.25
C CYS A 518 -11.91 13.16 5.94
N ALA A 519 -11.54 12.20 6.79
CA ALA A 519 -12.49 11.39 7.54
C ALA A 519 -13.43 12.24 8.41
N ASN A 520 -12.89 13.27 9.09
CA ASN A 520 -13.67 14.20 9.89
C ASN A 520 -14.70 14.98 9.05
N ILE A 521 -14.29 15.46 7.87
CA ILE A 521 -15.18 16.13 6.90
C ILE A 521 -16.24 15.15 6.38
N LEU A 522 -15.86 13.91 6.08
CA LEU A 522 -16.78 12.86 5.62
C LEU A 522 -17.87 12.58 6.65
N VAL A 523 -17.50 12.39 7.93
CA VAL A 523 -18.46 12.17 9.03
C VAL A 523 -19.38 13.37 9.21
N LYS A 524 -18.81 14.58 9.21
CA LYS A 524 -19.53 15.83 9.50
C LYS A 524 -20.51 16.22 8.40
N TYR A 525 -20.10 16.16 7.13
CA TYR A 525 -20.89 16.72 6.03
C TYR A 525 -21.59 15.66 5.16
N ARG A 526 -21.15 14.40 5.16
CA ARG A 526 -21.75 13.27 4.41
C ARG A 526 -21.97 13.50 2.90
N ASN A 527 -21.29 14.50 2.33
CA ASN A 527 -21.27 14.85 0.90
C ASN A 527 -19.87 14.74 0.28
N VAL A 528 -18.92 14.20 1.04
CA VAL A 528 -17.53 13.95 0.66
C VAL A 528 -17.24 12.46 0.81
N SER A 529 -16.40 11.93 -0.07
CA SER A 529 -15.77 10.61 0.06
C SER A 529 -14.26 10.76 0.10
N CYS A 530 -13.58 9.90 0.85
CA CYS A 530 -12.13 9.96 1.03
C CYS A 530 -11.46 8.82 0.28
N ILE A 531 -10.36 9.12 -0.40
CA ILE A 531 -9.52 8.10 -1.02
C ILE A 531 -8.19 8.05 -0.26
N ALA A 532 -7.86 6.87 0.26
CA ALA A 532 -6.64 6.65 1.03
C ALA A 532 -6.12 5.22 0.83
N LEU A 533 -4.93 4.95 1.34
CA LEU A 533 -4.36 3.60 1.38
C LEU A 533 -5.18 2.69 2.31
N ALA A 534 -5.27 1.40 2.02
CA ALA A 534 -6.12 0.46 2.74
C ALA A 534 -5.78 0.41 4.24
N THR A 535 -4.50 0.41 4.59
CA THR A 535 -4.10 0.50 6.01
C THR A 535 -4.55 1.78 6.71
N VAL A 536 -4.65 2.90 5.98
CA VAL A 536 -5.18 4.17 6.52
C VAL A 536 -6.70 4.09 6.64
N THR A 537 -7.39 3.51 5.65
CA THR A 537 -8.85 3.33 5.73
C THR A 537 -9.24 2.41 6.87
N ASP A 538 -8.50 1.33 7.08
CA ASP A 538 -8.73 0.37 8.17
C ASP A 538 -8.49 1.05 9.53
N PHE A 539 -7.46 1.91 9.62
CA PHE A 539 -7.22 2.75 10.80
C PHE A 539 -8.36 3.75 11.03
N ILE A 540 -8.80 4.47 9.99
CA ILE A 540 -9.91 5.42 10.07
C ILE A 540 -11.18 4.72 10.55
N LEU A 541 -11.51 3.55 10.00
CA LEU A 541 -12.66 2.77 10.45
C LEU A 541 -12.57 2.41 11.93
N ALA A 542 -11.40 1.98 12.39
CA ALA A 542 -11.17 1.65 13.79
C ALA A 542 -11.43 2.85 14.73
N ILE A 543 -11.07 4.07 14.33
CA ILE A 543 -11.22 5.28 15.17
C ILE A 543 -12.55 6.03 15.01
N THR A 544 -13.28 5.80 13.91
CA THR A 544 -14.55 6.49 13.58
C THR A 544 -15.78 5.70 13.96
N THR A 545 -15.60 4.55 14.62
CA THR A 545 -16.71 3.81 15.22
C THR A 545 -17.22 4.65 16.42
N GLU A 546 -18.40 5.24 16.30
CA GLU A 546 -19.03 6.05 17.35
C GLU A 546 -20.07 5.19 18.08
N ASN A 547 -19.93 5.01 19.40
CA ASN A 547 -20.89 4.21 20.19
C ASN A 547 -21.11 2.79 19.63
N GLY A 548 -20.05 2.17 19.11
CA GLY A 548 -20.12 0.86 18.44
C GLY A 548 -20.82 0.87 17.08
N LYS A 549 -21.26 2.02 16.58
CA LYS A 549 -21.90 2.18 15.26
C LYS A 549 -20.89 2.73 14.25
N GLN A 550 -20.77 2.00 13.15
CA GLN A 550 -19.97 2.41 12.01
C GLN A 550 -20.72 3.51 11.23
N THR A 551 -20.15 4.70 11.11
CA THR A 551 -20.72 5.83 10.34
C THR A 551 -20.11 5.96 8.94
N ILE A 552 -19.01 5.25 8.69
CA ILE A 552 -18.23 5.26 7.45
C ILE A 552 -18.13 3.84 6.90
N GLY A 553 -18.39 3.66 5.60
CA GLY A 553 -18.18 2.42 4.88
C GLY A 553 -16.91 2.48 4.03
N ILE A 554 -16.40 1.31 3.65
CA ILE A 554 -15.38 1.16 2.62
C ILE A 554 -16.05 0.57 1.38
N LEU A 555 -15.73 1.10 0.20
CA LEU A 555 -16.13 0.46 -1.06
C LEU A 555 -15.39 -0.89 -1.22
N PRO A 556 -16.08 -1.96 -1.60
CA PRO A 556 -15.48 -3.29 -1.73
C PRO A 556 -14.36 -3.30 -2.79
N ASP A 557 -14.54 -2.54 -3.87
CA ASP A 557 -13.57 -2.44 -4.95
C ASP A 557 -12.45 -1.46 -4.60
N SER A 558 -11.21 -1.95 -4.62
CA SER A 558 -10.03 -1.09 -4.54
C SER A 558 -9.73 -0.51 -5.91
N ILE A 559 -9.42 0.79 -5.98
CA ILE A 559 -9.08 1.45 -7.25
C ILE A 559 -7.76 0.91 -7.81
N TRP A 560 -6.83 0.64 -6.89
CA TRP A 560 -5.51 0.09 -7.16
C TRP A 560 -5.13 -0.91 -6.05
N SER A 561 -4.29 -1.89 -6.39
CA SER A 561 -3.72 -2.84 -5.43
C SER A 561 -2.30 -3.24 -5.82
N GLY A 562 -1.45 -3.49 -4.82
CA GLY A 562 -0.08 -3.96 -5.00
C GLY A 562 0.61 -4.14 -3.66
N TYR A 563 1.94 -3.99 -3.63
CA TYR A 563 2.72 -4.17 -2.40
C TYR A 563 3.36 -2.86 -1.97
N LYS A 564 3.47 -2.68 -0.65
CA LYS A 564 4.31 -1.63 -0.05
C LYS A 564 5.78 -1.91 -0.32
N ASN A 565 6.54 -0.86 -0.62
CA ASN A 565 7.98 -0.95 -0.78
C ASN A 565 8.69 0.10 0.06
N PHE A 566 9.81 -0.28 0.68
CA PHE A 566 10.82 0.69 1.08
C PHE A 566 11.56 1.19 -0.15
N CYS A 567 11.87 2.49 -0.15
CA CYS A 567 12.54 3.14 -1.26
C CYS A 567 13.96 3.50 -0.83
N PHE A 568 14.95 2.92 -1.48
CA PHE A 568 16.37 3.19 -1.27
C PHE A 568 16.95 3.98 -2.43
N VAL A 569 18.03 4.73 -2.19
CA VAL A 569 18.85 5.25 -3.30
C VAL A 569 19.27 4.09 -4.20
N ARG A 570 19.29 4.31 -5.51
CA ARG A 570 19.74 3.29 -6.47
C ARG A 570 21.15 2.81 -6.13
N GLY A 571 21.34 1.49 -6.09
CA GLY A 571 22.62 0.89 -5.71
C GLY A 571 22.91 0.98 -4.22
N SER A 572 21.91 1.23 -3.37
CA SER A 572 22.12 1.21 -1.93
C SER A 572 22.53 -0.19 -1.46
N PRO A 573 23.68 -0.32 -0.76
CA PRO A 573 24.11 -1.59 -0.19
C PRO A 573 23.19 -2.06 0.94
N PHE A 574 22.38 -1.16 1.52
CA PHE A 574 21.43 -1.47 2.57
C PHE A 574 20.17 -2.16 2.04
N ALA A 575 19.81 -2.00 0.77
CA ALA A 575 18.57 -2.57 0.21
C ALA A 575 18.51 -4.09 0.37
N ASN A 576 19.60 -4.80 0.06
CA ASN A 576 19.69 -6.25 0.23
C ASN A 576 19.66 -6.70 1.70
N LEU A 577 20.24 -5.89 2.59
CA LEU A 577 20.20 -6.12 4.03
C LEU A 577 18.76 -6.04 4.55
N PHE A 578 18.04 -4.98 4.16
CA PHE A 578 16.64 -4.78 4.54
C PHE A 578 15.77 -5.89 3.97
N TYR A 579 15.92 -6.20 2.69
CA TYR A 579 15.16 -7.26 2.02
C TYR A 579 15.20 -8.59 2.78
N ARG A 580 16.38 -9.05 3.20
CA ARG A 580 16.54 -10.31 3.94
C ARG A 580 15.85 -10.28 5.31
N ILE A 581 15.88 -9.16 6.01
CA ILE A 581 15.27 -9.05 7.35
C ILE A 581 13.75 -8.90 7.21
N VAL A 582 13.30 -8.07 6.26
CA VAL A 582 11.89 -7.86 5.97
C VAL A 582 11.20 -9.16 5.60
N ILE A 583 11.82 -10.02 4.77
CA ILE A 583 11.28 -11.35 4.47
C ILE A 583 11.11 -12.18 5.75
N ARG A 584 12.11 -12.21 6.63
CA ARG A 584 12.00 -12.96 7.90
C ARG A 584 10.91 -12.40 8.81
N LEU A 585 10.74 -11.08 8.85
CA LEU A 585 9.65 -10.44 9.59
C LEU A 585 8.29 -10.77 9.00
N PHE A 586 8.19 -10.86 7.66
CA PHE A 586 6.99 -11.27 6.95
C PHE A 586 6.65 -12.74 7.22
N GLU A 587 7.60 -13.64 7.00
CA GLU A 587 7.45 -15.09 7.23
C GLU A 587 7.11 -15.40 8.69
N GLY A 588 7.66 -14.64 9.63
CA GLY A 588 7.33 -14.75 11.06
C GLY A 588 6.00 -14.11 11.47
N GLY A 589 5.26 -13.46 10.55
CA GLY A 589 4.01 -12.77 10.85
C GLY A 589 4.15 -11.48 11.66
N PHE A 590 5.37 -11.00 11.87
CA PHE A 590 5.65 -9.80 12.68
C PHE A 590 5.12 -8.52 12.02
N LEU A 591 5.16 -8.43 10.69
CA LEU A 591 4.66 -7.24 9.97
C LEU A 591 3.16 -7.02 10.24
N THR A 592 2.35 -8.07 10.06
CA THR A 592 0.90 -8.02 10.33
C THR A 592 0.62 -7.73 11.80
N LYS A 593 1.40 -8.34 12.71
CA LYS A 593 1.30 -8.07 14.14
C LYS A 593 1.58 -6.60 14.47
N PHE A 594 2.67 -6.02 13.98
CA PHE A 594 3.02 -4.62 14.26
C PHE A 594 1.96 -3.64 13.77
N ILE A 595 1.39 -3.87 12.58
CA ILE A 595 0.31 -3.04 12.03
C ILE A 595 -0.94 -3.16 12.91
N ARG A 596 -1.39 -4.39 13.21
CA ARG A 596 -2.58 -4.64 14.02
C ARG A 596 -2.45 -4.06 15.43
N ASP A 597 -1.32 -4.32 16.09
CA ASP A 597 -1.05 -3.85 17.46
C ASP A 597 -1.03 -2.31 17.47
N PHE A 598 -0.40 -1.67 16.48
CA PHE A 598 -0.38 -0.21 16.37
C PHE A 598 -1.77 0.40 16.14
N ILE A 599 -2.55 -0.15 15.21
CA ILE A 599 -3.91 0.30 14.93
C ILE A 599 -4.79 0.11 16.18
N GLY A 600 -4.72 -1.04 16.84
CA GLY A 600 -5.48 -1.33 18.05
C GLY A 600 -5.12 -0.40 19.22
N GLU A 601 -3.83 -0.26 19.52
CA GLU A 601 -3.34 0.66 20.57
C GLU A 601 -3.77 2.10 20.31
N SER A 602 -3.68 2.55 19.06
CA SER A 602 -4.04 3.91 18.67
C SER A 602 -5.55 4.14 18.73
N ALA A 603 -6.36 3.15 18.32
CA ALA A 603 -7.81 3.21 18.41
C ALA A 603 -8.29 3.30 19.86
N ILE A 604 -7.76 2.45 20.74
CA ILE A 604 -8.09 2.47 22.18
C ILE A 604 -7.71 3.82 22.81
N LYS A 605 -6.53 4.37 22.47
CA LYS A 605 -6.13 5.69 22.95
C LYS A 605 -7.15 6.75 22.53
N LEU A 606 -7.54 6.77 21.25
CA LEU A 606 -8.47 7.78 20.71
C LEU A 606 -9.88 7.65 21.29
N GLU A 607 -10.38 6.43 21.47
CA GLU A 607 -11.69 6.15 22.07
C GLU A 607 -11.77 6.70 23.49
N ARG A 608 -10.72 6.48 24.31
CA ARG A 608 -10.65 7.07 25.66
C ARG A 608 -10.71 8.60 25.66
N TRP A 609 -10.13 9.27 24.66
CA TRP A 609 -10.23 10.73 24.55
C TRP A 609 -11.65 11.19 24.20
N LYS A 610 -12.33 10.46 23.31
CA LYS A 610 -13.73 10.74 22.95
C LYS A 610 -14.67 10.51 24.13
N ASP A 611 -14.51 9.42 24.87
CA ASP A 611 -15.35 9.14 26.05
C ASP A 611 -15.25 10.24 27.10
N VAL A 612 -14.07 10.83 27.29
CA VAL A 612 -13.89 11.97 28.20
C VAL A 612 -14.62 13.22 27.69
N GLU A 613 -14.66 13.43 26.37
CA GLU A 613 -15.36 14.57 25.77
C GLU A 613 -16.88 14.37 25.75
N ASP A 614 -17.36 13.17 25.44
CA ASP A 614 -18.78 12.82 25.35
C ASP A 614 -19.43 12.67 26.73
N ASN A 615 -18.69 12.22 27.76
CA ASN A 615 -19.17 12.28 29.15
C ASN A 615 -19.46 13.71 29.62
N ASN A 616 -18.84 14.73 29.00
CA ASN A 616 -19.15 16.13 29.26
C ASN A 616 -20.35 16.65 28.45
N LYS A 617 -20.76 15.94 27.40
CA LYS A 617 -21.89 16.27 26.53
C LYS A 617 -22.93 15.16 26.65
N GLY A 618 -23.63 15.10 27.78
CA GLY A 618 -24.64 14.08 28.11
C GLY A 618 -25.36 13.50 26.88
N GLN A 619 -24.87 12.37 26.39
CA GLN A 619 -25.23 11.85 25.09
C GLN A 619 -26.53 11.05 25.23
N GLU A 620 -27.65 11.76 25.12
CA GLU A 620 -28.96 11.15 25.02
C GLU A 620 -29.06 10.40 23.69
N ASN A 621 -28.69 9.12 23.71
CA ASN A 621 -29.12 8.14 22.71
C ASN A 621 -30.64 7.94 22.85
N HIS A 622 -31.42 8.97 22.51
CA HIS A 622 -32.83 8.82 22.22
C HIS A 622 -32.92 7.97 20.96
N ILE A 623 -32.99 6.65 21.17
CA ILE A 623 -33.67 5.73 20.26
C ILE A 623 -34.90 6.47 19.73
N ASN A 624 -35.24 6.29 18.45
CA ASN A 624 -36.31 6.98 17.73
C ASN A 624 -37.75 6.79 18.30
N LEU A 625 -37.90 6.64 19.62
CA LEU A 625 -39.09 6.83 20.45
C LEU A 625 -39.89 8.06 20.08
N ARG A 626 -39.28 9.12 19.51
CA ARG A 626 -40.01 10.30 19.03
C ARG A 626 -41.18 9.93 18.09
N GLY A 627 -40.99 8.97 17.19
CA GLY A 627 -42.07 8.53 16.30
C GLY A 627 -43.21 7.82 17.03
N ILE A 628 -42.87 6.97 18.01
CA ILE A 628 -43.85 6.24 18.82
C ILE A 628 -44.59 7.20 19.76
N ILE A 629 -43.86 8.10 20.41
CA ILE A 629 -44.41 9.16 21.28
C ILE A 629 -45.34 10.06 20.46
N PHE A 630 -44.93 10.49 19.27
CA PHE A 630 -45.76 11.30 18.38
C PHE A 630 -47.06 10.57 18.00
N LEU A 631 -46.98 9.30 17.62
CA LEU A 631 -48.14 8.49 17.28
C LEU A 631 -49.10 8.32 18.47
N ALA A 632 -48.55 8.08 19.67
CA ALA A 632 -49.34 7.98 20.90
C ALA A 632 -50.06 9.29 21.22
N VAL A 633 -49.34 10.42 21.17
CA VAL A 633 -49.90 11.75 21.40
C VAL A 633 -51.00 12.06 20.38
N ALA A 634 -50.77 11.79 19.09
CA ALA A 634 -51.77 11.98 18.04
C ALA A 634 -53.04 11.13 18.28
N GLY A 635 -52.86 9.87 18.70
CA GLY A 635 -53.96 8.98 19.06
C GLY A 635 -54.78 9.49 20.25
N TYR A 636 -54.13 9.97 21.31
CA TYR A 636 -54.81 10.58 22.46
C TYR A 636 -55.56 11.86 22.09
N CYS A 637 -54.94 12.75 21.30
CA CYS A 637 -55.60 13.95 20.80
C CYS A 637 -56.86 13.61 19.99
N PHE A 638 -56.78 12.62 19.09
CA PHE A 638 -57.94 12.17 18.32
C PHE A 638 -59.06 11.61 19.23
N SER A 639 -58.69 10.81 20.24
CA SER A 639 -59.66 10.29 21.21
C SER A 639 -60.36 11.41 22.00
N ILE A 640 -59.64 12.48 22.34
CA ILE A 640 -60.21 13.65 23.04
C ILE A 640 -61.22 14.36 22.12
N VAL A 641 -60.89 14.56 20.84
CA VAL A 641 -61.79 15.20 19.87
C VAL A 641 -63.09 14.39 19.71
N VAL A 642 -62.99 13.06 19.57
CA VAL A 642 -64.16 12.18 19.48
C VAL A 642 -65.00 12.26 20.75
N PHE A 643 -64.37 12.22 21.92
CA PHE A 643 -65.06 12.33 23.22
C PHE A 643 -65.83 13.66 23.35
N VAL A 644 -65.20 14.78 22.97
CA VAL A 644 -65.85 16.10 22.99
C VAL A 644 -67.01 16.15 22.00
N ALA A 645 -66.85 15.59 20.79
CA ALA A 645 -67.91 15.52 19.79
C ALA A 645 -69.12 14.69 20.27
N GLU A 646 -68.88 13.55 20.94
CA GLU A 646 -69.92 12.75 21.57
C GLU A 646 -70.66 13.55 22.66
N LEU A 647 -69.92 14.27 23.51
CA LEU A 647 -70.49 15.06 24.59
C LEU A 647 -71.35 16.22 24.06
N LEU A 648 -70.90 16.86 22.98
CA LEU A 648 -71.68 17.88 22.27
C LEU A 648 -72.93 17.30 21.60
N SER A 649 -72.83 16.13 20.98
CA SER A 649 -73.97 15.44 20.34
C SER A 649 -75.04 15.04 21.36
N VAL A 650 -74.64 14.53 22.52
CA VAL A 650 -75.54 14.21 23.64
C VAL A 650 -76.23 15.48 24.16
N ARG A 651 -75.48 16.58 24.30
CA ARG A 651 -76.05 17.84 24.78
C ARG A 651 -77.02 18.47 23.77
N LEU A 652 -76.69 18.43 22.48
CA LEU A 652 -77.55 18.94 21.40
C LEU A 652 -78.83 18.11 21.27
N SER A 653 -78.73 16.78 21.32
CA SER A 653 -79.90 15.91 21.28
C SER A 653 -80.82 16.10 22.50
N ALA A 654 -80.27 16.22 23.70
CA ALA A 654 -81.04 16.56 24.90
C ALA A 654 -81.69 17.94 24.82
N GLY A 655 -80.99 18.94 24.28
CA GLY A 655 -81.50 20.29 24.07
C GLY A 655 -82.66 20.34 23.08
N ILE A 656 -82.54 19.66 21.94
CA ILE A 656 -83.60 19.55 20.93
C ILE A 656 -84.82 18.82 21.51
N PHE A 657 -84.61 17.74 22.27
CA PHE A 657 -85.71 17.01 22.91
C PHE A 657 -86.44 17.85 23.95
N SER A 658 -85.70 18.62 24.76
CA SER A 658 -86.31 19.54 25.75
C SER A 658 -87.17 20.62 25.09
N LYS A 659 -86.73 21.12 23.93
CA LYS A 659 -87.46 22.14 23.15
C LYS A 659 -88.71 21.54 22.50
N TRP A 660 -88.65 20.29 22.03
CA TRP A 660 -89.79 19.56 21.45
C TRP A 660 -90.86 19.19 22.50
N THR A 661 -90.45 18.84 23.72
CA THR A 661 -91.41 18.58 24.82
C THR A 661 -92.11 19.83 25.34
N PHE A 662 -91.53 21.03 25.13
CA PHE A 662 -92.17 22.28 25.52
C PHE A 662 -93.23 22.75 24.50
N THR A 663 -93.06 22.45 23.21
CA THR A 663 -94.06 22.82 22.17
C THR A 663 -95.28 21.91 22.11
N ASN A 664 -95.18 20.65 22.55
CA ASN A 664 -96.31 19.70 22.55
C ASN A 664 -97.14 19.69 23.86
N ARG A 665 -96.85 20.58 24.81
CA ARG A 665 -97.67 20.76 26.04
C ARG A 665 -98.60 21.97 25.99
N SER A 666 -98.61 22.72 24.89
CA SER A 666 -99.43 23.93 24.68
C SER A 666 -100.44 23.78 23.54
N VAL A 667 -100.87 22.55 23.22
CA VAL A 667 -102.02 22.26 22.34
C VAL A 667 -102.99 21.37 23.08
#